data_AF-A0A9D6JKV4-F1
#
_entry.id   AF-A0A9D6JKV4-F1
#
_cell.length_a   1.000
_cell.length_b   1.000
_cell.length_c   1.000
_cell.angle_alpha   90.00
_cell.angle_beta   90.00
_cell.angle_gamma   90.00
#
_symmetry.space_group_name_H-M   'P 1'
#
loop_
_entity.id
_entity.type
_entity.pdbx_description
1 polymer ?
#
loop_
_entity_poly.entity_id
_entity_poly.type
_entity_poly.pdbx_seq_one_letter_code
_entity_poly.pdbx_strand_id
1 'polypeptide(L)'
;MCNNQIKTAIARTVRQLLAFVVMPWLMLALSGCGDSPKPLANPDNGNNDTSDVYKGPAPNSPDAQSFRIEFWEPLRTADRCGNCHSTGQSPMFVNIDDINVAYDNAKTVVDVTNPANSIIVAKVGQGHNCWLADNRACADIIQRYITNWLGSSSGSGRAIVLTAPFIRDPGDSKNFPSTAQTDPDLTDGSNTSFANTVYPILQANCSGCHASNAAAKQAPFFADEDVNAAYEAAKAKINLSENNVDVGDKSRLVIRLRNEFHNCWSDCNANATTMKNAIIAFAGSIPQTVIDPALVTSKAMQLGDAIIASGGSRTENNVIALWEFKEGTGTTAYDTSGVNPAVNMQLSGGYQWVSGYGVEFAGGKGQGDTTSSKKIHDRILQTGEYSIEAWVVPANVTQDNRSIITYSNGGATHNFTMGQSMYNYDFINHTTLTDGTDNSKLSTDDDDEDLQTSLQHVVMNFDPVNGRQIFVNGVSTGDADLAGEKGGSIATWDDSFPLVFGSEQGGGATAWSGKLRMVAIHNRVLSAADIRQNYSVGVGQKYLMLFSVADRIGVPDSYIMFEVEQYDNYAYLFSSPKFINLSSTWVPSSNITIKGMRIGINGKEAVHGQVFGNMNATITAADYSTVDGQLLSSLGTVIAVEKGADDDEFFLSFEQLGTATHNFVEADPVVPNPPVDAEQVSDIGVRTFDEINATMSAVTGIPVTNTSVNAIFTSYRRQLPAVENIQAYLSSHQMAVAQLAMTYCDRLVETNPGFFPAFNFSLTPSTAFSSPDSVLNPLLTAIMNIDTSVPSKNLATQPGVSVVKNMLSSNSVQDLEDNTGSTSDDFNSLIDCMTRCERGLNECSIYVDTANGDTAACTGGEIQNTTVRTKQVVKATCAAVLGSSVMLVQ
;
A
#
# COMPACT_ATOMS: atom_id res chain seq x y z
N MET A 1 -33.93 -31.42 -48.05
CA MET A 1 -34.51 -30.08 -47.82
C MET A 1 -36.02 -30.06 -47.53
N CYS A 2 -36.62 -31.15 -47.00
CA CYS A 2 -38.05 -31.15 -46.61
C CYS A 2 -38.26 -31.59 -45.14
N ASN A 3 -37.28 -31.36 -44.26
CA ASN A 3 -37.37 -31.75 -42.85
C ASN A 3 -37.03 -30.61 -41.85
N ASN A 4 -36.61 -29.44 -42.36
CA ASN A 4 -36.26 -28.26 -41.55
C ASN A 4 -37.33 -27.15 -41.53
N GLN A 5 -38.48 -27.35 -42.20
CA GLN A 5 -39.58 -26.38 -42.23
C GLN A 5 -40.78 -26.79 -41.32
N ILE A 6 -40.81 -28.04 -40.82
CA ILE A 6 -41.89 -28.53 -39.96
C ILE A 6 -41.57 -28.33 -38.46
N LYS A 7 -40.29 -28.42 -38.07
CA LYS A 7 -39.87 -28.24 -36.66
C LYS A 7 -39.95 -26.79 -36.18
N THR A 8 -39.76 -25.82 -37.07
CA THR A 8 -39.85 -24.38 -36.77
C THR A 8 -41.28 -23.85 -36.67
N ALA A 9 -42.26 -24.54 -37.28
CA ALA A 9 -43.68 -24.18 -37.15
C ALA A 9 -44.29 -24.67 -35.82
N ILE A 10 -43.90 -25.85 -35.34
CA ILE A 10 -44.46 -26.44 -34.09
C ILE A 10 -43.94 -25.72 -32.84
N ALA A 11 -42.70 -25.24 -32.84
CA ALA A 11 -42.11 -24.54 -31.69
C ALA A 11 -42.68 -23.12 -31.47
N ARG A 12 -43.21 -22.47 -32.51
CA ARG A 12 -43.81 -21.13 -32.41
C ARG A 12 -45.25 -21.15 -31.89
N THR A 13 -46.04 -22.18 -32.23
CA THR A 13 -47.45 -22.31 -31.79
C THR A 13 -47.57 -22.74 -30.32
N VAL A 14 -46.62 -23.55 -29.81
CA VAL A 14 -46.61 -23.97 -28.39
C VAL A 14 -46.21 -22.82 -27.45
N ARG A 15 -45.34 -21.90 -27.90
CA ARG A 15 -44.96 -20.70 -27.12
C ARG A 15 -46.05 -19.61 -27.07
N GLN A 16 -47.00 -19.58 -28.02
CA GLN A 16 -48.11 -18.61 -28.02
C GLN A 16 -49.38 -19.13 -27.32
N LEU A 17 -49.57 -20.45 -27.21
CA LEU A 17 -50.73 -21.05 -26.51
C LEU A 17 -50.57 -21.17 -24.99
N LEU A 18 -49.34 -21.25 -24.46
CA LEU A 18 -49.09 -21.24 -23.01
C LEU A 18 -49.17 -19.84 -22.37
N ALA A 19 -49.09 -18.78 -23.17
CA ALA A 19 -49.17 -17.39 -22.70
C ALA A 19 -50.62 -16.89 -22.48
N PHE A 20 -51.64 -17.60 -22.96
CA PHE A 20 -53.04 -17.12 -22.95
C PHE A 20 -54.01 -17.88 -22.05
N VAL A 21 -53.57 -18.94 -21.33
CA VAL A 21 -54.48 -19.76 -20.51
C VAL A 21 -54.22 -19.66 -19.00
N VAL A 22 -53.05 -19.20 -18.56
CA VAL A 22 -52.71 -19.18 -17.12
C VAL A 22 -53.00 -17.82 -16.45
N MET A 23 -53.29 -16.76 -17.21
CA MET A 23 -53.38 -15.39 -16.67
C MET A 23 -54.76 -14.95 -16.10
N PRO A 24 -55.93 -15.58 -16.34
CA PRO A 24 -57.19 -15.07 -15.75
C PRO A 24 -57.78 -15.92 -14.60
N TRP A 25 -57.09 -16.93 -14.07
CA TRP A 25 -57.58 -17.77 -12.96
C TRP A 25 -56.96 -17.47 -11.58
N LEU A 26 -56.29 -16.32 -11.44
CA LEU A 26 -55.66 -15.91 -10.18
C LEU A 26 -56.05 -14.50 -9.71
N MET A 27 -57.18 -13.97 -10.18
CA MET A 27 -57.80 -12.78 -9.60
C MET A 27 -59.29 -13.04 -9.37
N LEU A 28 -59.73 -12.84 -8.12
CA LEU A 28 -61.11 -12.84 -7.59
C LEU A 28 -61.73 -14.18 -7.16
N ALA A 29 -61.21 -14.72 -6.06
CA ALA A 29 -61.92 -15.12 -4.83
C ALA A 29 -60.85 -15.73 -3.89
N LEU A 30 -60.60 -15.33 -2.64
CA LEU A 30 -61.48 -14.83 -1.60
C LEU A 30 -60.73 -13.83 -0.70
N SER A 31 -61.45 -12.79 -0.31
CA SER A 31 -61.25 -12.01 0.91
C SER A 31 -61.16 -12.88 2.16
N GLY A 32 -60.05 -12.80 2.87
CA GLY A 32 -59.85 -13.27 4.24
C GLY A 32 -58.95 -12.27 4.98
N CYS A 33 -59.27 -11.99 6.24
CA CYS A 33 -58.63 -10.97 7.06
C CYS A 33 -57.11 -11.14 7.21
N GLY A 34 -56.46 -10.03 7.56
CA GLY A 34 -55.02 -9.87 7.61
C GLY A 34 -54.27 -10.83 8.54
N ASP A 35 -53.06 -11.15 8.12
CA ASP A 35 -51.91 -11.19 9.00
C ASP A 35 -50.71 -10.73 8.17
N SER A 36 -50.19 -9.54 8.47
CA SER A 36 -48.91 -9.10 7.94
C SER A 36 -47.85 -10.14 8.32
N PRO A 37 -46.85 -10.44 7.48
CA PRO A 37 -45.74 -11.26 7.92
C PRO A 37 -45.14 -10.57 9.16
N LYS A 38 -45.24 -11.23 10.31
CA LYS A 38 -44.55 -10.79 11.52
C LYS A 38 -43.08 -10.56 11.12
N PRO A 39 -42.45 -9.44 11.52
CA PRO A 39 -41.00 -9.38 11.45
C PRO A 39 -40.49 -10.61 12.18
N LEU A 40 -39.64 -11.39 11.51
CA LEU A 40 -38.89 -12.46 12.15
C LEU A 40 -38.30 -11.87 13.43
N ALA A 41 -38.68 -12.43 14.57
CA ALA A 41 -38.10 -12.04 15.84
C ALA A 41 -36.58 -12.17 15.71
N ASN A 42 -35.86 -11.11 16.08
CA ASN A 42 -34.43 -11.16 16.26
C ASN A 42 -34.13 -12.35 17.19
N PRO A 43 -33.34 -13.35 16.78
CA PRO A 43 -33.11 -14.51 17.63
C PRO A 43 -32.35 -14.06 18.87
N ASP A 44 -33.00 -14.37 19.99
CA ASP A 44 -32.61 -14.31 21.38
C ASP A 44 -31.08 -14.26 21.58
N ASN A 45 -30.61 -13.25 22.31
CA ASN A 45 -29.26 -13.23 22.83
C ASN A 45 -29.16 -14.39 23.82
N GLY A 46 -28.23 -15.32 23.59
CA GLY A 46 -27.97 -16.49 24.44
C GLY A 46 -27.45 -16.16 25.83
N ASN A 47 -28.18 -15.38 26.62
CA ASN A 47 -28.08 -15.37 28.07
C ASN A 47 -29.34 -16.07 28.60
N ASN A 48 -29.18 -17.33 29.01
CA ASN A 48 -30.18 -18.05 29.81
C ASN A 48 -30.25 -17.42 31.20
N ASP A 49 -30.77 -16.20 31.29
CA ASP A 49 -31.32 -15.64 32.52
C ASP A 49 -32.79 -15.33 32.30
N THR A 50 -33.65 -16.28 32.68
CA THR A 50 -35.10 -16.22 32.50
C THR A 50 -35.78 -15.20 33.43
N SER A 51 -35.02 -14.31 34.08
CA SER A 51 -35.55 -13.24 34.95
C SER A 51 -35.74 -11.87 34.29
N ASP A 52 -35.24 -11.63 33.08
CA ASP A 52 -35.08 -10.26 32.54
C ASP A 52 -35.96 -9.91 31.32
N VAL A 53 -37.10 -10.57 31.15
CA VAL A 53 -38.05 -10.30 30.05
C VAL A 53 -38.93 -9.10 30.40
N TYR A 54 -39.09 -8.13 29.48
CA TYR A 54 -40.00 -6.98 29.66
C TYR A 54 -41.44 -7.43 29.98
N LYS A 55 -42.00 -6.92 31.09
CA LYS A 55 -43.33 -7.29 31.60
C LYS A 55 -44.38 -6.17 31.51
N GLY A 56 -44.00 -5.01 31.01
CA GLY A 56 -44.88 -3.84 30.89
C GLY A 56 -45.88 -3.94 29.72
N PRO A 57 -46.70 -2.90 29.51
CA PRO A 57 -47.63 -2.81 28.40
C PRO A 57 -46.95 -2.97 27.02
N ALA A 58 -47.68 -3.52 26.04
CA ALA A 58 -47.18 -3.63 24.67
C ALA A 58 -46.94 -2.23 24.05
N PRO A 59 -45.99 -2.09 23.11
CA PRO A 59 -45.81 -0.85 22.36
C PRO A 59 -47.07 -0.46 21.60
N ASN A 60 -47.42 0.82 21.65
CA ASN A 60 -48.64 1.37 21.05
C ASN A 60 -48.52 1.65 19.54
N SER A 61 -47.33 1.51 18.96
CA SER A 61 -47.05 1.79 17.55
C SER A 61 -45.87 0.95 17.03
N PRO A 62 -45.75 0.75 15.71
CA PRO A 62 -44.59 0.11 15.10
C PRO A 62 -43.26 0.82 15.40
N ASP A 63 -43.30 2.15 15.49
CA ASP A 63 -42.12 2.96 15.85
C ASP A 63 -41.71 2.73 17.31
N ALA A 64 -42.68 2.72 18.25
CA ALA A 64 -42.41 2.36 19.64
C ALA A 64 -41.90 0.91 19.80
N GLN A 65 -42.32 -0.02 18.94
CA GLN A 65 -41.76 -1.38 18.91
C GLN A 65 -40.31 -1.38 18.42
N SER A 66 -40.00 -0.57 17.41
CA SER A 66 -38.63 -0.46 16.87
C SER A 66 -37.70 0.21 17.87
N PHE A 67 -38.15 1.28 18.52
CA PHE A 67 -37.51 1.88 19.69
C PHE A 67 -37.20 0.85 20.78
N ARG A 68 -38.19 0.00 21.10
CA ARG A 68 -38.03 -1.05 22.11
C ARG A 68 -36.85 -1.96 21.79
N ILE A 69 -36.78 -2.44 20.55
CA ILE A 69 -35.78 -3.41 20.10
C ILE A 69 -34.40 -2.76 19.99
N GLU A 70 -34.31 -1.61 19.32
CA GLU A 70 -33.04 -1.04 18.87
C GLU A 70 -32.40 -0.07 19.86
N PHE A 71 -33.19 0.61 20.70
CA PHE A 71 -32.69 1.63 21.63
C PHE A 71 -32.89 1.25 23.09
N TRP A 72 -34.10 0.83 23.47
CA TRP A 72 -34.42 0.56 24.86
C TRP A 72 -33.78 -0.72 25.38
N GLU A 73 -33.93 -1.84 24.66
CA GLU A 73 -33.42 -3.15 25.06
C GLU A 73 -31.90 -3.13 25.35
N PRO A 74 -31.03 -2.55 24.50
CA PRO A 74 -29.61 -2.51 24.80
C PRO A 74 -29.21 -1.48 25.87
N LEU A 75 -30.06 -0.52 26.26
CA LEU A 75 -29.71 0.53 27.23
C LEU A 75 -30.34 0.35 28.62
N ARG A 76 -31.38 -0.50 28.74
CA ARG A 76 -32.12 -0.70 30.00
C ARG A 76 -31.35 -1.46 31.09
N THR A 77 -30.20 -2.03 30.76
CA THR A 77 -29.43 -2.84 31.71
C THR A 77 -28.82 -1.97 32.80
N ALA A 78 -28.59 -2.55 33.99
CA ALA A 78 -28.09 -1.82 35.15
C ALA A 78 -26.63 -1.36 35.01
N ASP A 79 -25.85 -1.97 34.14
CA ASP A 79 -24.50 -1.55 33.78
C ASP A 79 -24.48 -0.36 32.79
N ARG A 80 -25.65 0.10 32.34
CA ARG A 80 -25.81 1.19 31.36
C ARG A 80 -26.78 2.25 31.89
N CYS A 81 -27.70 2.73 31.05
CA CYS A 81 -28.62 3.83 31.38
C CYS A 81 -29.72 3.39 32.37
N GLY A 82 -30.05 2.10 32.42
CA GLY A 82 -31.14 1.53 33.22
C GLY A 82 -31.00 1.76 34.72
N ASN A 83 -29.79 1.92 35.24
CA ASN A 83 -29.55 2.18 36.66
C ASN A 83 -30.17 3.50 37.14
N CYS A 84 -30.22 4.52 36.27
CA CYS A 84 -30.70 5.86 36.64
C CYS A 84 -32.00 6.23 35.90
N HIS A 85 -32.08 5.93 34.60
CA HIS A 85 -33.13 6.43 33.70
C HIS A 85 -34.32 5.47 33.53
N SER A 86 -34.45 4.47 34.41
CA SER A 86 -35.58 3.54 34.45
C SER A 86 -36.77 4.16 35.20
N THR A 87 -36.71 4.20 36.53
CA THR A 87 -37.76 4.77 37.40
C THR A 87 -37.23 5.81 38.40
N GLY A 88 -35.90 5.98 38.47
CA GLY A 88 -35.24 6.80 39.50
C GLY A 88 -35.00 8.27 39.13
N GLN A 89 -34.65 8.55 37.87
CA GLN A 89 -34.23 9.90 37.42
C GLN A 89 -34.85 10.27 36.07
N SER A 90 -35.37 11.51 35.99
CA SER A 90 -35.87 12.10 34.74
C SER A 90 -34.72 12.65 33.88
N PRO A 91 -34.77 12.53 32.54
CA PRO A 91 -35.83 11.88 31.73
C PRO A 91 -35.75 10.36 31.78
N MET A 92 -36.90 9.68 31.87
CA MET A 92 -37.00 8.21 32.02
C MET A 92 -37.05 7.50 30.66
N PHE A 93 -36.05 7.73 29.81
CA PHE A 93 -36.03 7.20 28.43
C PHE A 93 -35.68 5.70 28.33
N VAL A 94 -35.36 5.04 29.45
CA VAL A 94 -35.26 3.56 29.55
C VAL A 94 -36.18 3.01 30.63
N ASN A 95 -37.37 3.60 30.78
CA ASN A 95 -38.37 3.14 31.74
C ASN A 95 -38.67 1.65 31.58
N ILE A 96 -38.54 0.88 32.67
CA ILE A 96 -38.68 -0.57 32.65
C ILE A 96 -40.11 -1.06 32.87
N ASP A 97 -40.99 -0.20 33.39
CA ASP A 97 -42.37 -0.51 33.72
C ASP A 97 -43.30 -0.31 32.51
N ASP A 98 -43.04 0.71 31.68
CA ASP A 98 -43.82 1.04 30.49
C ASP A 98 -42.96 1.59 29.35
N ILE A 99 -42.88 0.81 28.28
CA ILE A 99 -42.15 1.13 27.06
C ILE A 99 -42.69 2.39 26.35
N ASN A 100 -43.98 2.68 26.47
CA ASN A 100 -44.58 3.85 25.84
C ASN A 100 -44.15 5.13 26.55
N VAL A 101 -44.00 5.08 27.88
CA VAL A 101 -43.42 6.18 28.67
C VAL A 101 -41.95 6.38 28.32
N ALA A 102 -41.18 5.29 28.20
CA ALA A 102 -39.78 5.35 27.77
C ALA A 102 -39.64 6.01 26.39
N TYR A 103 -40.47 5.60 25.43
CA TYR A 103 -40.53 6.13 24.07
C TYR A 103 -40.85 7.63 24.03
N ASP A 104 -41.84 8.07 24.82
CA ASP A 104 -42.19 9.49 24.91
C ASP A 104 -41.07 10.35 25.52
N ASN A 105 -40.35 9.82 26.51
CA ASN A 105 -39.19 10.48 27.10
C ASN A 105 -37.98 10.50 26.15
N ALA A 106 -37.75 9.43 25.38
CA ALA A 106 -36.63 9.35 24.45
C ALA A 106 -36.68 10.45 23.37
N LYS A 107 -37.87 10.77 22.86
CA LYS A 107 -38.09 11.87 21.90
C LYS A 107 -37.66 13.26 22.41
N THR A 108 -37.47 13.43 23.72
CA THR A 108 -36.99 14.70 24.30
C THR A 108 -35.46 14.83 24.33
N VAL A 109 -34.74 13.73 24.15
CA VAL A 109 -33.27 13.66 24.23
C VAL A 109 -32.60 13.15 22.95
N VAL A 110 -33.39 12.69 21.99
CA VAL A 110 -32.96 12.20 20.68
C VAL A 110 -33.36 13.19 19.59
N ASP A 111 -32.40 13.54 18.75
CA ASP A 111 -32.63 14.25 17.49
C ASP A 111 -32.87 13.22 16.39
N VAL A 112 -34.14 13.10 15.98
CA VAL A 112 -34.59 12.13 14.98
C VAL A 112 -34.17 12.49 13.55
N THR A 113 -33.70 13.72 13.32
CA THR A 113 -33.18 14.16 12.01
C THR A 113 -31.67 13.98 11.95
N ASN A 114 -30.97 14.28 13.05
CA ASN A 114 -29.53 14.09 13.17
C ASN A 114 -29.16 13.36 14.48
N PRO A 115 -29.11 12.01 14.46
CA PRO A 115 -28.78 11.22 15.64
C PRO A 115 -27.48 11.63 16.35
N ALA A 116 -26.47 12.10 15.62
CA ALA A 116 -25.21 12.56 16.20
C ALA A 116 -25.37 13.80 17.11
N ASN A 117 -26.38 14.64 16.82
CA ASN A 117 -26.70 15.84 17.61
C ASN A 117 -27.59 15.54 18.82
N SER A 118 -27.95 14.28 19.05
CA SER A 118 -28.81 13.91 20.18
C SER A 118 -28.15 14.28 21.51
N ILE A 119 -28.94 14.84 22.43
CA ILE A 119 -28.47 15.26 23.77
C ILE A 119 -27.83 14.07 24.49
N ILE A 120 -28.40 12.87 24.36
CA ILE A 120 -27.86 11.66 24.98
C ILE A 120 -26.47 11.28 24.42
N VAL A 121 -26.25 11.41 23.10
CA VAL A 121 -24.96 11.14 22.45
C VAL A 121 -23.91 12.12 22.96
N ALA A 122 -24.23 13.42 22.95
CA ALA A 122 -23.33 14.46 23.44
C ALA A 122 -22.99 14.28 24.92
N LYS A 123 -23.97 13.93 25.77
CA LYS A 123 -23.76 13.74 27.22
C LYS A 123 -22.84 12.56 27.52
N VAL A 124 -23.07 11.42 26.88
CA VAL A 124 -22.24 10.22 27.10
C VAL A 124 -20.84 10.42 26.52
N GLY A 125 -20.72 11.08 25.36
CA GLY A 125 -19.43 11.47 24.79
C GLY A 125 -18.60 12.39 25.68
N GLN A 126 -19.24 13.15 26.57
CA GLN A 126 -18.60 13.98 27.60
C GLN A 126 -18.28 13.22 28.90
N GLY A 127 -18.48 11.89 28.94
CA GLY A 127 -18.12 11.03 30.07
C GLY A 127 -19.25 10.71 31.05
N HIS A 128 -20.51 11.00 30.69
CA HIS A 128 -21.64 10.63 31.54
C HIS A 128 -21.93 9.12 31.48
N ASN A 129 -21.43 8.35 32.45
CA ASN A 129 -21.71 6.92 32.64
C ASN A 129 -21.45 6.05 31.38
N CYS A 130 -20.37 6.31 30.66
CA CYS A 130 -19.90 5.39 29.64
C CYS A 130 -19.41 4.09 30.29
N TRP A 131 -19.82 2.95 29.72
CA TRP A 131 -19.45 1.61 30.19
C TRP A 131 -18.17 1.06 29.53
N LEU A 132 -17.55 1.84 28.64
CA LEU A 132 -16.25 1.58 28.02
C LEU A 132 -15.22 2.60 28.53
N ALA A 133 -13.93 2.34 28.30
CA ALA A 133 -12.90 3.32 28.69
C ALA A 133 -12.84 4.53 27.76
N ASP A 134 -13.36 4.42 26.53
CA ASP A 134 -13.48 5.52 25.58
C ASP A 134 -14.93 6.03 25.52
N ASN A 135 -15.12 7.29 25.94
CA ASN A 135 -16.44 7.95 25.95
C ASN A 135 -17.02 8.13 24.54
N ARG A 136 -16.18 8.32 23.53
CA ARG A 136 -16.60 8.46 22.12
C ARG A 136 -17.16 7.14 21.61
N ALA A 137 -16.54 6.01 21.97
CA ALA A 137 -17.06 4.69 21.59
C ALA A 137 -18.48 4.45 22.15
N CYS A 138 -18.75 4.82 23.41
CA CYS A 138 -20.11 4.77 23.95
C CYS A 138 -21.08 5.70 23.20
N ALA A 139 -20.65 6.91 22.85
CA ALA A 139 -21.45 7.87 22.11
C ALA A 139 -21.79 7.36 20.70
N ASP A 140 -20.82 6.78 19.99
CA ASP A 140 -21.00 6.16 18.68
C ASP A 140 -21.99 4.98 18.75
N ILE A 141 -21.89 4.14 19.78
CA ILE A 141 -22.84 3.03 20.00
C ILE A 141 -24.27 3.55 20.25
N ILE A 142 -24.45 4.60 21.06
CA ILE A 142 -25.78 5.18 21.30
C ILE A 142 -26.31 5.82 20.01
N GLN A 143 -25.47 6.55 19.28
CA GLN A 143 -25.84 7.09 17.97
C GLN A 143 -26.29 5.98 17.04
N ARG A 144 -25.64 4.81 17.08
CA ARG A 144 -26.05 3.62 16.31
C ARG A 144 -27.41 3.09 16.72
N TYR A 145 -27.69 2.97 18.02
CA TYR A 145 -29.01 2.57 18.52
C TYR A 145 -30.13 3.50 18.04
N ILE A 146 -29.88 4.81 18.06
CA ILE A 146 -30.80 5.81 17.50
C ILE A 146 -30.95 5.60 15.99
N THR A 147 -29.84 5.39 15.29
CA THR A 147 -29.83 5.16 13.84
C THR A 147 -30.67 3.96 13.43
N ASN A 148 -30.50 2.83 14.11
CA ASN A 148 -31.22 1.59 13.81
C ASN A 148 -32.72 1.74 14.14
N TRP A 149 -33.04 2.39 15.27
CA TRP A 149 -34.41 2.71 15.62
C TRP A 149 -35.08 3.51 14.49
N LEU A 150 -34.46 4.59 14.01
CA LEU A 150 -35.03 5.44 12.95
C LEU A 150 -35.03 4.76 11.57
N GLY A 151 -33.99 3.99 11.26
CA GLY A 151 -33.79 3.30 9.97
C GLY A 151 -34.78 2.17 9.70
N SER A 152 -35.45 1.65 10.73
CA SER A 152 -36.55 0.68 10.60
C SER A 152 -37.83 1.26 9.97
N SER A 153 -37.92 2.59 9.81
CA SER A 153 -39.12 3.26 9.27
C SER A 153 -38.90 4.12 8.03
N SER A 154 -37.69 4.32 7.51
CA SER A 154 -37.46 5.15 6.30
C SER A 154 -36.08 4.92 5.68
N GLY A 155 -36.02 4.29 4.51
CA GLY A 155 -34.83 4.20 3.66
C GLY A 155 -34.48 5.51 2.94
N SER A 156 -34.34 6.62 3.68
CA SER A 156 -33.86 7.88 3.13
C SER A 156 -32.59 8.28 3.83
N GLY A 157 -31.50 8.39 3.06
CA GLY A 157 -30.23 8.86 3.56
C GLY A 157 -30.32 10.25 4.17
N ARG A 158 -29.50 10.48 5.19
CA ARG A 158 -29.38 11.74 5.93
C ARG A 158 -28.90 12.87 5.02
N ALA A 159 -29.56 14.01 5.07
CA ALA A 159 -29.02 15.26 4.53
C ALA A 159 -28.16 15.93 5.60
N ILE A 160 -26.89 16.22 5.29
CA ILE A 160 -26.02 17.03 6.15
C ILE A 160 -26.52 18.47 6.07
N VAL A 161 -26.96 19.04 7.21
CA VAL A 161 -27.39 20.45 7.26
C VAL A 161 -26.16 21.33 7.26
N LEU A 162 -26.02 22.18 6.24
CA LEU A 162 -24.96 23.17 6.17
C LEU A 162 -25.28 24.37 7.07
N THR A 163 -24.31 24.78 7.88
CA THR A 163 -24.37 25.95 8.75
C THR A 163 -23.28 26.94 8.39
N ALA A 164 -23.56 28.23 8.51
CA ALA A 164 -22.57 29.27 8.27
C ALA A 164 -21.38 29.13 9.25
N PRO A 165 -20.13 29.14 8.77
CA PRO A 165 -18.95 29.10 9.63
C PRO A 165 -18.69 30.45 10.29
N PHE A 166 -17.79 30.47 11.27
CA PHE A 166 -17.30 31.72 11.85
C PHE A 166 -16.43 32.47 10.83
N ILE A 167 -16.75 33.73 10.56
CA ILE A 167 -16.08 34.53 9.54
C ILE A 167 -14.80 35.16 10.10
N ARG A 168 -13.65 34.83 9.50
CA ARG A 168 -12.35 35.45 9.77
C ARG A 168 -11.68 35.88 8.47
N ASP A 169 -11.02 37.02 8.51
CA ASP A 169 -10.10 37.37 7.44
C ASP A 169 -8.85 36.48 7.55
N PRO A 170 -8.28 36.05 6.41
CA PRO A 170 -7.00 35.37 6.40
C PRO A 170 -5.93 36.18 7.17
N GLY A 171 -5.20 35.51 8.06
CA GLY A 171 -4.23 36.13 8.94
C GLY A 171 -2.77 35.96 8.49
N ASP A 172 -1.95 36.95 8.83
CA ASP A 172 -0.50 36.86 8.74
C ASP A 172 0.01 35.76 9.69
N SER A 173 1.05 35.03 9.28
CA SER A 173 1.40 33.78 9.95
C SER A 173 2.90 33.47 9.93
N LYS A 174 3.41 32.91 11.03
CA LYS A 174 4.77 32.37 11.08
C LYS A 174 4.80 30.95 10.54
N ASN A 175 5.68 30.72 9.56
CA ASN A 175 5.88 29.43 8.93
C ASN A 175 7.23 28.85 9.34
N PHE A 176 7.30 27.55 9.62
CA PHE A 176 8.55 26.90 9.96
C PHE A 176 9.59 27.12 8.83
N PRO A 177 10.81 27.57 9.15
CA PRO A 177 11.90 27.64 8.19
C PRO A 177 12.17 26.29 7.52
N SER A 178 12.69 26.31 6.29
CA SER A 178 12.96 25.10 5.50
C SER A 178 14.08 24.22 6.08
N THR A 179 14.95 24.78 6.93
CA THR A 179 16.06 24.05 7.55
C THR A 179 16.14 24.33 9.06
N ALA A 180 16.78 23.41 9.80
CA ALA A 180 16.97 23.55 11.23
C ALA A 180 18.07 24.55 11.62
N GLN A 181 18.95 24.88 10.67
CA GLN A 181 20.17 25.66 10.85
C GLN A 181 20.06 26.95 10.02
N THR A 182 20.05 28.12 10.70
CA THR A 182 20.04 29.48 10.12
C THR A 182 19.29 29.65 8.80
N ASP A 183 18.10 30.26 8.87
CA ASP A 183 17.38 30.71 7.67
C ASP A 183 18.27 31.64 6.82
N PRO A 184 18.55 31.31 5.54
CA PRO A 184 19.35 32.17 4.67
C PRO A 184 18.70 33.55 4.41
N ASP A 185 17.40 33.72 4.69
CA ASP A 185 16.70 35.00 4.60
C ASP A 185 16.78 35.85 5.90
N LEU A 186 17.36 35.31 6.99
CA LEU A 186 17.61 36.08 8.21
C LEU A 186 18.89 36.91 8.08
N THR A 187 18.70 38.21 7.82
CA THR A 187 19.79 39.19 7.66
C THR A 187 20.30 39.80 8.98
N ASP A 188 19.75 39.39 10.14
CA ASP A 188 20.00 40.05 11.43
C ASP A 188 21.16 39.46 12.26
N GLY A 189 21.75 38.33 11.81
CA GLY A 189 22.85 37.67 12.51
C GLY A 189 22.48 37.03 13.86
N SER A 190 21.19 36.85 14.16
CA SER A 190 20.74 36.17 15.38
C SER A 190 20.85 34.65 15.25
N ASN A 191 21.58 34.01 16.17
CA ASN A 191 21.80 32.56 16.19
C ASN A 191 20.64 31.81 16.92
N THR A 192 19.40 32.10 16.56
CA THR A 192 18.15 31.68 17.26
C THR A 192 17.38 30.56 16.55
N SER A 193 18.03 29.85 15.61
CA SER A 193 17.42 28.73 14.89
C SER A 193 17.03 27.56 15.80
N PHE A 194 16.22 26.61 15.29
CA PHE A 194 15.84 25.40 16.01
C PHE A 194 17.06 24.65 16.59
N ALA A 195 18.13 24.52 15.78
CA ALA A 195 19.38 23.89 16.16
C ALA A 195 20.05 24.51 17.41
N ASN A 196 19.83 25.81 17.67
CA ASN A 196 20.47 26.55 18.75
C ASN A 196 19.54 26.83 19.94
N THR A 197 18.24 26.56 19.80
CA THR A 197 17.23 26.89 20.81
C THR A 197 16.59 25.63 21.38
N VAL A 198 15.75 24.95 20.62
CA VAL A 198 14.95 23.81 21.05
C VAL A 198 15.76 22.51 21.02
N TYR A 199 16.54 22.29 19.95
CA TYR A 199 17.28 21.05 19.74
C TYR A 199 18.24 20.67 20.88
N PRO A 200 19.03 21.59 21.48
CA PRO A 200 19.93 21.23 22.57
C PRO A 200 19.21 20.67 23.80
N ILE A 201 17.99 21.15 24.08
CA ILE A 201 17.17 20.65 25.19
C ILE A 201 16.66 19.24 24.89
N LEU A 202 16.22 19.00 23.65
CA LEU A 202 15.74 17.68 23.21
C LEU A 202 16.86 16.65 23.23
N GLN A 203 18.04 16.99 22.73
CA GLN A 203 19.19 16.10 22.77
C GLN A 203 19.63 15.77 24.21
N ALA A 204 19.70 16.78 25.09
CA ALA A 204 20.16 16.57 26.45
C ALA A 204 19.21 15.71 27.30
N ASN A 205 17.89 15.77 27.04
CA ASN A 205 16.89 15.22 27.95
C ASN A 205 15.94 14.19 27.34
N CYS A 206 15.87 14.07 26.01
CA CYS A 206 14.89 13.23 25.32
C CYS A 206 15.52 12.15 24.43
N SER A 207 16.79 12.29 24.04
CA SER A 207 17.48 11.37 23.10
C SER A 207 17.54 9.92 23.57
N GLY A 208 17.53 9.68 24.89
CA GLY A 208 17.50 8.33 25.45
C GLY A 208 16.28 7.47 25.06
N CYS A 209 15.20 8.10 24.55
CA CYS A 209 14.02 7.41 24.01
C CYS A 209 13.60 7.95 22.64
N HIS A 210 13.76 9.24 22.35
CA HIS A 210 13.26 9.91 21.14
C HIS A 210 14.34 10.16 20.07
N ALA A 211 15.42 9.37 20.08
CA ALA A 211 16.37 9.26 18.98
C ALA A 211 16.21 7.90 18.27
N SER A 212 16.45 7.85 16.95
CA SER A 212 16.32 6.60 16.18
C SER A 212 17.30 5.50 16.63
N ASN A 213 18.43 5.89 17.22
CA ASN A 213 19.47 5.01 17.76
C ASN A 213 19.31 4.68 19.26
N ALA A 214 18.24 5.15 19.91
CA ALA A 214 18.01 4.92 21.33
C ALA A 214 17.74 3.44 21.65
N ALA A 215 18.28 2.96 22.78
CA ALA A 215 18.06 1.59 23.25
C ALA A 215 16.57 1.29 23.53
N ALA A 216 15.82 2.29 24.00
CA ALA A 216 14.37 2.24 24.21
C ALA A 216 13.65 3.20 23.25
N LYS A 217 13.91 3.09 21.95
CA LYS A 217 13.39 4.01 20.93
C LYS A 217 11.86 4.10 20.91
N GLN A 218 11.35 5.33 20.82
CA GLN A 218 9.94 5.72 20.79
C GLN A 218 9.78 6.84 19.75
N ALA A 219 8.92 6.62 18.75
CA ALA A 219 8.52 7.69 17.84
C ALA A 219 7.60 8.70 18.57
N PRO A 220 7.58 9.99 18.16
CA PRO A 220 8.37 10.61 17.10
C PRO A 220 9.82 10.88 17.51
N PHE A 221 10.76 10.82 16.54
CA PHE A 221 12.20 10.96 16.77
C PHE A 221 12.68 12.43 16.76
N PHE A 222 12.04 13.28 17.57
CA PHE A 222 12.37 14.72 17.63
C PHE A 222 13.68 15.03 18.37
N ALA A 223 14.40 14.03 18.88
CA ALA A 223 15.68 14.17 19.58
C ALA A 223 16.81 13.38 18.90
N ASP A 224 16.68 13.16 17.59
CA ASP A 224 17.68 12.44 16.79
C ASP A 224 19.05 13.14 16.74
N GLU A 225 20.12 12.40 16.42
CA GLU A 225 21.46 12.96 16.22
C GLU A 225 21.54 13.82 14.97
N ASP A 226 20.72 13.53 13.95
CA ASP A 226 20.53 14.44 12.83
C ASP A 226 19.55 15.56 13.21
N VAL A 227 20.07 16.78 13.29
CA VAL A 227 19.30 17.98 13.66
C VAL A 227 18.16 18.27 12.68
N ASN A 228 18.30 17.96 11.39
CA ASN A 228 17.24 18.17 10.42
C ASN A 228 16.14 17.11 10.57
N ALA A 229 16.51 15.84 10.79
CA ALA A 229 15.53 14.79 11.07
C ALA A 229 14.76 15.07 12.38
N ALA A 230 15.47 15.51 13.42
CA ALA A 230 14.87 15.95 14.68
C ALA A 230 13.93 17.15 14.50
N TYR A 231 14.33 18.12 13.67
CA TYR A 231 13.53 19.29 13.35
C TYR A 231 12.22 18.92 12.65
N GLU A 232 12.28 18.12 11.59
CA GLU A 232 11.07 17.66 10.88
C GLU A 232 10.11 16.93 11.83
N ALA A 233 10.62 16.04 12.68
CA ALA A 233 9.81 15.33 13.66
C ALA A 233 9.24 16.25 14.77
N ALA A 234 9.88 17.40 15.03
CA ALA A 234 9.47 18.37 16.04
C ALA A 234 8.43 19.39 15.55
N LYS A 235 8.34 19.69 14.24
CA LYS A 235 7.43 20.71 13.68
C LYS A 235 5.99 20.52 14.16
N ALA A 236 5.44 19.32 13.99
CA ALA A 236 4.08 18.97 14.43
C ALA A 236 3.89 18.89 15.96
N LYS A 237 4.91 19.26 16.75
CA LYS A 237 4.90 19.29 18.23
C LYS A 237 5.16 20.69 18.79
N ILE A 238 5.46 21.65 17.93
CA ILE A 238 5.75 23.04 18.27
C ILE A 238 4.64 23.92 17.70
N ASN A 239 4.06 24.78 18.54
CA ASN A 239 3.06 25.75 18.12
C ASN A 239 3.74 27.13 17.94
N LEU A 240 3.65 27.69 16.73
CA LEU A 240 4.21 28.99 16.36
C LEU A 240 3.21 30.16 16.49
N SER A 241 1.98 29.93 16.95
CA SER A 241 0.90 30.93 16.89
C SER A 241 1.18 32.14 17.80
N GLU A 242 0.94 33.34 17.25
CA GLU A 242 1.36 34.63 17.82
C GLU A 242 0.24 35.48 18.41
N ASN A 243 -0.90 34.90 18.78
CA ASN A 243 -1.97 35.67 19.44
C ASN A 243 -1.63 36.06 20.89
N ASN A 244 -0.36 36.41 21.17
CA ASN A 244 0.22 37.09 22.33
C ASN A 244 -0.13 36.54 23.73
N VAL A 245 -0.72 35.35 23.82
CA VAL A 245 -1.07 34.72 25.10
C VAL A 245 -0.54 33.28 25.23
N ASP A 246 -0.24 32.56 24.13
CA ASP A 246 0.01 31.11 24.16
C ASP A 246 1.31 30.61 23.47
N VAL A 247 2.21 31.49 22.99
CA VAL A 247 3.44 31.07 22.27
C VAL A 247 4.23 30.08 23.13
N GLY A 248 4.48 28.89 22.59
CA GLY A 248 5.18 27.80 23.28
C GLY A 248 4.33 27.05 24.33
N ASP A 249 3.31 27.65 24.94
CA ASP A 249 2.50 26.98 25.99
C ASP A 249 1.66 25.82 25.45
N LYS A 250 1.15 25.95 24.23
CA LYS A 250 0.37 24.91 23.54
C LYS A 250 1.23 23.87 22.83
N SER A 251 2.56 24.04 22.82
CA SER A 251 3.44 23.05 22.19
C SER A 251 3.37 21.73 22.94
N ARG A 252 3.22 20.61 22.23
CA ARG A 252 3.11 19.28 22.83
C ARG A 252 4.31 18.96 23.72
N LEU A 253 5.50 19.42 23.33
CA LEU A 253 6.74 19.29 24.12
C LEU A 253 6.63 19.95 25.51
N VAL A 254 5.90 21.06 25.62
CA VAL A 254 5.69 21.79 26.88
C VAL A 254 4.57 21.16 27.71
N ILE A 255 3.44 20.82 27.08
CA ILE A 255 2.30 20.16 27.74
C ILE A 255 2.72 18.83 28.35
N ARG A 256 3.52 18.03 27.63
CA ARG A 256 4.02 16.74 28.11
C ARG A 256 4.81 16.86 29.40
N LEU A 257 5.65 17.89 29.51
CA LEU A 257 6.42 18.16 30.72
C LEU A 257 5.52 18.72 31.83
N ARG A 258 4.72 19.75 31.52
CA ARG A 258 3.96 20.51 32.52
C ARG A 258 2.75 19.77 33.09
N ASN A 259 1.94 19.21 32.20
CA ASN A 259 0.61 18.69 32.51
C ASN A 259 0.61 17.16 32.65
N GLU A 260 1.50 16.48 31.93
CA GLU A 260 1.56 15.01 31.92
C GLU A 260 2.75 14.45 32.68
N PHE A 261 3.61 15.32 33.25
CA PHE A 261 4.75 14.95 34.09
C PHE A 261 5.69 13.92 33.43
N HIS A 262 5.83 14.01 32.11
CA HIS A 262 6.53 13.01 31.32
C HIS A 262 8.06 13.13 31.44
N ASN A 263 8.68 12.19 32.17
CA ASN A 263 10.15 12.01 32.26
C ASN A 263 10.94 13.31 32.50
N CYS A 264 10.45 14.15 33.41
CA CYS A 264 11.10 15.39 33.80
C CYS A 264 12.50 15.13 34.37
N TRP A 265 13.52 15.84 33.90
CA TRP A 265 14.90 15.73 34.39
C TRP A 265 15.16 16.49 35.71
N SER A 266 14.17 17.27 36.16
CA SER A 266 14.15 17.99 37.43
C SER A 266 12.69 18.31 37.80
N ASP A 267 12.35 19.54 38.22
CA ASP A 267 10.98 19.98 38.42
C ASP A 267 10.24 20.14 37.08
N CYS A 268 9.09 19.48 36.93
CA CYS A 268 8.33 19.47 35.67
C CYS A 268 7.86 20.86 35.22
N ASN A 269 7.51 21.75 36.15
CA ASN A 269 7.09 23.11 35.80
C ASN A 269 8.28 23.95 35.33
N ALA A 270 9.44 23.81 35.99
CA ALA A 270 10.68 24.46 35.58
C ALA A 270 11.18 23.95 34.22
N ASN A 271 11.12 22.64 33.97
CA ASN A 271 11.51 22.02 32.71
C ASN A 271 10.59 22.46 31.57
N ALA A 272 9.28 22.47 31.81
CA ALA A 272 8.31 22.98 30.85
C ALA A 272 8.52 24.46 30.55
N THR A 273 8.86 25.28 31.56
CA THR A 273 9.23 26.69 31.37
C THR A 273 10.50 26.82 30.52
N THR A 274 11.50 25.96 30.74
CA THR A 274 12.73 25.93 29.95
C THR A 274 12.44 25.62 28.48
N MET A 275 11.65 24.58 28.22
CA MET A 275 11.23 24.20 26.86
C MET A 275 10.39 25.30 26.20
N LYS A 276 9.44 25.89 26.94
CA LYS A 276 8.60 27.00 26.47
C LYS A 276 9.46 28.19 26.03
N ASN A 277 10.41 28.61 26.85
CA ASN A 277 11.26 29.75 26.55
C ASN A 277 12.14 29.52 25.31
N ALA A 278 12.63 28.29 25.11
CA ALA A 278 13.36 27.94 23.90
C ALA A 278 12.47 28.01 22.65
N ILE A 279 11.23 27.55 22.75
CA ILE A 279 10.25 27.66 21.65
C ILE A 279 9.88 29.13 21.38
N ILE A 280 9.72 29.96 22.41
CA ILE A 280 9.48 31.41 22.24
C ILE A 280 10.66 32.06 21.52
N ALA A 281 11.90 31.73 21.91
CA ALA A 281 13.10 32.27 21.27
C ALA A 281 13.18 31.85 19.78
N PHE A 282 12.86 30.59 19.48
CA PHE A 282 12.80 30.08 18.12
C PHE A 282 11.69 30.75 17.30
N ALA A 283 10.46 30.80 17.82
CA ALA A 283 9.34 31.41 17.14
C ALA A 283 9.56 32.91 16.91
N GLY A 284 10.19 33.60 17.87
CA GLY A 284 10.49 35.03 17.80
C GLY A 284 11.42 35.41 16.64
N SER A 285 12.28 34.50 16.17
CA SER A 285 13.19 34.76 15.04
C SER A 285 12.57 34.48 13.68
N ILE A 286 11.43 33.79 13.61
CA ILE A 286 10.79 33.49 12.33
C ILE A 286 10.08 34.76 11.85
N PRO A 287 10.32 35.24 10.61
CA PRO A 287 9.57 36.36 10.07
C PRO A 287 8.11 35.96 9.84
N GLN A 288 7.19 36.89 10.10
CA GLN A 288 5.78 36.66 9.81
C GLN A 288 5.58 36.75 8.29
N THR A 289 5.00 35.69 7.72
CA THR A 289 4.52 35.69 6.34
C THR A 289 3.25 36.52 6.28
N VAL A 290 3.35 37.68 5.64
CA VAL A 290 2.23 38.62 5.49
C VAL A 290 1.45 38.26 4.25
N ILE A 291 0.11 38.27 4.37
CA ILE A 291 -0.76 38.03 3.22
C ILE A 291 -0.58 39.18 2.22
N ASP A 292 -0.30 38.83 0.97
CA ASP A 292 -0.21 39.82 -0.10
C ASP A 292 -1.57 40.55 -0.22
N PRO A 293 -1.62 41.86 0.08
CA PRO A 293 -2.86 42.62 0.05
C PRO A 293 -3.45 42.77 -1.36
N ALA A 294 -2.68 42.46 -2.41
CA ALA A 294 -3.16 42.44 -3.78
C ALA A 294 -3.99 41.19 -4.12
N LEU A 295 -3.94 40.13 -3.30
CA LEU A 295 -4.71 38.91 -3.55
C LEU A 295 -6.21 39.15 -3.38
N VAL A 296 -6.99 38.60 -4.31
CA VAL A 296 -8.45 38.47 -4.14
C VAL A 296 -8.70 37.22 -3.33
N THR A 297 -8.99 37.38 -2.04
CA THR A 297 -9.12 36.26 -1.10
C THR A 297 -10.57 35.98 -0.66
N SER A 298 -10.87 34.72 -0.35
CA SER A 298 -12.01 34.34 0.49
C SER A 298 -11.74 34.67 1.96
N LYS A 299 -12.75 34.44 2.82
CA LYS A 299 -12.55 34.32 4.26
C LYS A 299 -11.80 33.02 4.59
N ALA A 300 -11.13 33.00 5.73
CA ALA A 300 -10.34 31.87 6.19
C ALA A 300 -11.16 30.85 6.98
N MET A 301 -10.70 29.60 6.96
CA MET A 301 -11.28 28.45 7.64
C MET A 301 -10.17 27.63 8.31
N GLN A 302 -10.43 27.09 9.49
CA GLN A 302 -9.62 26.02 10.08
C GLN A 302 -10.45 24.73 10.08
N LEU A 303 -9.80 23.58 10.29
CA LEU A 303 -10.50 22.29 10.30
C LEU A 303 -11.55 22.22 11.42
N GLY A 304 -11.30 22.90 12.55
CA GLY A 304 -12.22 23.00 13.68
C GLY A 304 -13.50 23.79 13.40
N ASP A 305 -13.56 24.64 12.37
CA ASP A 305 -14.77 25.37 11.98
C ASP A 305 -15.59 24.61 10.93
N ALA A 306 -15.05 23.51 10.42
CA ALA A 306 -15.67 22.76 9.35
C ALA A 306 -16.81 21.88 9.88
N ILE A 307 -17.77 21.59 9.00
CA ILE A 307 -18.88 20.70 9.33
C ILE A 307 -18.39 19.28 9.12
N ILE A 308 -18.42 18.47 10.18
CA ILE A 308 -18.02 17.07 10.09
C ILE A 308 -19.09 16.31 9.30
N ALA A 309 -18.73 15.86 8.10
CA ALA A 309 -19.55 15.08 7.17
C ALA A 309 -19.29 13.57 7.30
N SER A 310 -18.96 13.11 8.51
CA SER A 310 -18.78 11.70 8.81
C SER A 310 -20.16 11.04 8.93
N GLY A 311 -20.69 10.53 7.82
CA GLY A 311 -21.97 9.79 7.83
C GLY A 311 -22.96 10.16 6.74
N GLY A 312 -22.50 10.30 5.49
CA GLY A 312 -23.39 9.98 4.37
C GLY A 312 -24.03 8.61 4.61
N SER A 313 -25.25 8.38 4.13
CA SER A 313 -25.99 7.16 4.42
C SER A 313 -25.34 5.94 3.78
N ARG A 314 -24.37 5.35 4.48
CA ARG A 314 -23.89 3.99 4.20
C ARG A 314 -25.05 3.03 4.43
N THR A 315 -25.12 1.99 3.63
CA THR A 315 -25.92 0.82 3.96
C THR A 315 -25.20 0.07 5.07
N GLU A 316 -25.76 0.14 6.27
CA GLU A 316 -25.24 -0.52 7.47
C GLU A 316 -26.16 -1.66 7.93
N ASN A 317 -27.00 -2.15 7.02
CA ASN A 317 -27.89 -3.27 7.27
C ASN A 317 -27.08 -4.50 7.64
N ASN A 318 -27.59 -5.29 8.59
CA ASN A 318 -27.03 -6.60 8.95
C ASN A 318 -25.61 -6.56 9.51
N VAL A 319 -25.09 -5.37 9.88
CA VAL A 319 -23.78 -5.24 10.55
C VAL A 319 -23.86 -5.90 11.92
N ILE A 320 -22.95 -6.84 12.18
CA ILE A 320 -22.84 -7.54 13.46
C ILE A 320 -21.57 -7.19 14.24
N ALA A 321 -20.59 -6.56 13.58
CA ALA A 321 -19.40 -5.99 14.20
C ALA A 321 -18.85 -4.85 13.33
N LEU A 322 -18.35 -3.77 13.95
CA LEU A 322 -17.89 -2.56 13.25
C LEU A 322 -16.74 -1.89 14.00
N TRP A 323 -15.65 -1.60 13.29
CA TRP A 323 -14.52 -0.82 13.79
C TRP A 323 -14.26 0.35 12.85
N GLU A 324 -14.43 1.56 13.35
CA GLU A 324 -14.16 2.80 12.62
C GLU A 324 -12.83 3.44 13.03
N PHE A 325 -12.16 2.91 14.06
CA PHE A 325 -10.83 3.35 14.54
C PHE A 325 -10.77 4.85 14.89
N LYS A 326 -11.82 5.35 15.56
CA LYS A 326 -11.99 6.76 15.97
C LYS A 326 -11.23 7.11 17.27
N GLU A 327 -10.73 6.11 17.98
CA GLU A 327 -10.09 6.25 19.29
C GLU A 327 -8.78 7.04 19.20
N GLY A 328 -7.99 6.80 18.14
CA GLY A 328 -6.76 7.54 17.83
C GLY A 328 -5.61 7.37 18.83
N THR A 329 -5.83 6.68 19.96
CA THR A 329 -4.84 6.41 21.01
C THR A 329 -5.16 5.12 21.77
N GLY A 330 -4.21 4.65 22.59
CA GLY A 330 -4.40 3.47 23.42
C GLY A 330 -4.16 2.15 22.68
N THR A 331 -4.63 1.05 23.26
CA THR A 331 -4.36 -0.32 22.81
C THR A 331 -5.63 -1.08 22.43
N THR A 332 -6.77 -0.41 22.30
CA THR A 332 -8.06 -1.08 22.09
C THR A 332 -8.81 -0.37 20.97
N ALA A 333 -9.22 -1.10 19.96
CA ALA A 333 -10.19 -0.65 18.96
C ALA A 333 -11.56 -1.23 19.32
N TYR A 334 -12.55 -0.39 19.54
CA TYR A 334 -13.87 -0.81 20.03
C TYR A 334 -14.78 -1.24 18.89
N ASP A 335 -15.55 -2.31 19.12
CA ASP A 335 -16.66 -2.70 18.25
C ASP A 335 -17.86 -1.79 18.53
N THR A 336 -18.11 -0.83 17.63
CA THR A 336 -19.17 0.17 17.74
C THR A 336 -20.47 -0.23 17.02
N SER A 337 -20.60 -1.49 16.60
CA SER A 337 -21.83 -1.98 15.92
C SER A 337 -23.09 -1.91 16.78
N GLY A 338 -22.92 -1.84 18.11
CA GLY A 338 -24.01 -1.91 19.08
C GLY A 338 -24.52 -3.33 19.34
N VAL A 339 -24.00 -4.35 18.65
CA VAL A 339 -24.41 -5.75 18.84
C VAL A 339 -23.52 -6.44 19.88
N ASN A 340 -24.14 -6.94 20.95
CA ASN A 340 -23.42 -7.61 22.04
C ASN A 340 -23.26 -9.13 21.81
N PRO A 341 -22.21 -9.76 22.38
CA PRO A 341 -21.05 -9.13 23.02
C PRO A 341 -20.22 -8.34 21.99
N ALA A 342 -19.67 -7.20 22.40
CA ALA A 342 -18.81 -6.38 21.54
C ALA A 342 -17.45 -7.08 21.33
N VAL A 343 -17.01 -7.17 20.08
CA VAL A 343 -15.71 -7.77 19.73
C VAL A 343 -14.63 -6.70 19.76
N ASN A 344 -14.27 -6.23 20.95
CA ASN A 344 -13.21 -5.23 21.07
C ASN A 344 -11.85 -5.86 20.73
N MET A 345 -11.06 -5.19 19.89
CA MET A 345 -9.78 -5.70 19.40
C MET A 345 -8.66 -5.15 20.25
N GLN A 346 -7.88 -6.03 20.87
CA GLN A 346 -6.68 -5.67 21.60
C GLN A 346 -5.50 -5.54 20.64
N LEU A 347 -4.96 -4.33 20.53
CA LEU A 347 -3.81 -3.99 19.68
C LEU A 347 -2.49 -4.31 20.40
N SER A 348 -1.55 -4.90 19.67
CA SER A 348 -0.23 -5.30 20.17
C SER A 348 0.81 -5.40 19.05
N GLY A 349 2.10 -5.45 19.40
CA GLY A 349 3.20 -5.47 18.42
C GLY A 349 3.41 -4.10 17.75
N GLY A 350 3.87 -4.10 16.49
CA GLY A 350 4.08 -2.87 15.72
C GLY A 350 2.77 -2.31 15.17
N TYR A 351 2.15 -1.35 15.86
CA TYR A 351 0.98 -0.63 15.38
C TYR A 351 1.06 0.88 15.68
N GLN A 352 0.37 1.68 14.88
CA GLN A 352 0.22 3.13 15.10
C GLN A 352 -1.19 3.59 14.74
N TRP A 353 -1.74 4.54 15.49
CA TRP A 353 -3.00 5.18 15.10
C TRP A 353 -2.75 6.19 13.98
N VAL A 354 -3.69 6.27 13.03
CA VAL A 354 -3.61 7.18 11.88
C VAL A 354 -4.53 8.37 12.11
N SER A 355 -4.06 9.59 11.83
CA SER A 355 -4.91 10.78 11.82
C SER A 355 -6.07 10.63 10.83
N GLY A 356 -7.25 11.14 11.18
CA GLY A 356 -8.46 11.02 10.34
C GLY A 356 -9.17 9.66 10.43
N TYR A 357 -8.95 8.92 11.52
CA TYR A 357 -9.43 7.56 11.82
C TYR A 357 -8.65 6.45 11.12
N GLY A 358 -8.30 5.39 11.85
CA GLY A 358 -7.58 4.23 11.30
C GLY A 358 -6.45 3.73 12.19
N VAL A 359 -5.96 2.54 11.86
CA VAL A 359 -4.80 1.91 12.49
C VAL A 359 -3.86 1.37 11.41
N GLU A 360 -2.58 1.66 11.57
CA GLU A 360 -1.47 1.12 10.80
C GLU A 360 -0.86 -0.07 11.55
N PHE A 361 -0.63 -1.16 10.84
CA PHE A 361 0.13 -2.31 11.28
C PHE A 361 1.48 -2.33 10.56
N ALA A 362 2.55 -2.48 11.33
CA ALA A 362 3.92 -2.67 10.86
C ALA A 362 4.47 -3.95 11.54
N GLY A 363 3.84 -5.09 11.24
CA GLY A 363 4.11 -6.36 11.91
C GLY A 363 3.43 -6.52 13.28
N GLY A 364 2.46 -5.68 13.60
CA GLY A 364 1.58 -5.81 14.77
C GLY A 364 0.30 -6.58 14.47
N LYS A 365 -0.61 -6.62 15.46
CA LYS A 365 -1.95 -7.22 15.30
C LYS A 365 -3.00 -6.58 16.20
N GLY A 366 -4.25 -6.67 15.78
CA GLY A 366 -5.42 -6.50 16.65
C GLY A 366 -6.10 -7.86 16.84
N GLN A 367 -6.48 -8.22 18.07
CA GLN A 367 -7.11 -9.52 18.34
C GLN A 367 -8.29 -9.39 19.29
N GLY A 368 -9.45 -9.93 18.89
CA GLY A 368 -10.63 -10.05 19.75
C GLY A 368 -10.54 -11.23 20.71
N ASP A 369 -11.32 -11.18 21.79
CA ASP A 369 -11.49 -12.32 22.69
C ASP A 369 -12.30 -13.42 21.98
N THR A 370 -11.94 -14.70 22.19
CA THR A 370 -12.62 -15.84 21.55
C THR A 370 -14.10 -15.93 21.95
N THR A 371 -14.44 -15.61 23.21
CA THR A 371 -15.82 -15.59 23.72
C THR A 371 -16.65 -14.51 23.02
N SER A 372 -16.08 -13.31 22.85
CA SER A 372 -16.76 -12.23 22.13
C SER A 372 -16.88 -12.53 20.63
N SER A 373 -15.82 -13.11 20.04
CA SER A 373 -15.73 -13.41 18.62
C SER A 373 -16.71 -14.51 18.20
N LYS A 374 -17.10 -15.41 19.11
CA LYS A 374 -18.18 -16.39 18.88
C LYS A 374 -19.49 -15.77 18.37
N LYS A 375 -19.78 -14.49 18.67
CA LYS A 375 -20.91 -13.74 18.08
C LYS A 375 -20.91 -13.82 16.55
N ILE A 376 -19.74 -13.71 15.93
CA ILE A 376 -19.57 -13.75 14.48
C ILE A 376 -20.02 -15.10 13.93
N HIS A 377 -19.54 -16.19 14.52
CA HIS A 377 -19.98 -17.55 14.20
C HIS A 377 -21.51 -17.68 14.35
N ASP A 378 -22.06 -17.36 15.52
CA ASP A 378 -23.47 -17.63 15.83
C ASP A 378 -24.43 -16.84 14.92
N ARG A 379 -24.10 -15.59 14.59
CA ARG A 379 -24.93 -14.74 13.73
C ARG A 379 -24.81 -15.10 12.25
N ILE A 380 -23.64 -15.53 11.80
CA ILE A 380 -23.41 -15.93 10.39
C ILE A 380 -23.96 -17.34 10.13
N LEU A 381 -23.84 -18.30 11.06
CA LEU A 381 -24.44 -19.63 10.88
C LEU A 381 -25.96 -19.58 10.72
N GLN A 382 -26.63 -18.62 11.36
CA GLN A 382 -28.09 -18.44 11.25
C GLN A 382 -28.52 -18.06 9.82
N THR A 383 -27.67 -17.37 9.08
CA THR A 383 -27.97 -16.85 7.75
C THR A 383 -27.37 -17.70 6.65
N GLY A 384 -26.24 -18.37 6.93
CA GLY A 384 -25.49 -19.19 5.97
C GLY A 384 -24.65 -18.36 4.98
N GLU A 385 -24.63 -17.04 5.14
CA GLU A 385 -24.03 -16.08 4.22
C GLU A 385 -23.52 -14.86 5.01
N TYR A 386 -22.53 -14.14 4.46
CA TYR A 386 -21.93 -12.99 5.14
C TYR A 386 -21.15 -12.09 4.17
N SER A 387 -20.77 -10.91 4.69
CA SER A 387 -19.82 -10.02 4.01
C SER A 387 -18.75 -9.51 4.97
N ILE A 388 -17.53 -9.38 4.46
CA ILE A 388 -16.45 -8.61 5.08
C ILE A 388 -16.31 -7.31 4.27
N GLU A 389 -16.50 -6.16 4.90
CA GLU A 389 -16.29 -4.85 4.28
C GLU A 389 -15.11 -4.17 4.98
N ALA A 390 -14.13 -3.70 4.21
CA ALA A 390 -12.97 -3.01 4.78
C ALA A 390 -12.50 -1.85 3.89
N TRP A 391 -11.90 -0.86 4.51
CA TRP A 391 -11.10 0.17 3.84
C TRP A 391 -9.63 -0.05 4.16
N VAL A 392 -8.84 -0.42 3.15
CA VAL A 392 -7.50 -1.01 3.29
C VAL A 392 -6.47 -0.17 2.54
N VAL A 393 -5.29 0.00 3.12
CA VAL A 393 -4.09 0.57 2.47
C VAL A 393 -2.92 -0.40 2.67
N PRO A 394 -2.65 -1.33 1.74
CA PRO A 394 -1.46 -2.16 1.76
C PRO A 394 -0.18 -1.31 1.79
N ALA A 395 0.82 -1.68 2.60
CA ALA A 395 2.09 -0.93 2.65
C ALA A 395 2.92 -1.07 1.36
N ASN A 396 2.77 -2.19 0.66
CA ASN A 396 3.37 -2.50 -0.64
C ASN A 396 2.62 -3.67 -1.31
N VAL A 397 2.95 -3.93 -2.58
CA VAL A 397 2.38 -5.02 -3.40
C VAL A 397 3.29 -6.26 -3.49
N THR A 398 4.27 -6.40 -2.59
CA THR A 398 5.23 -7.52 -2.60
C THR A 398 5.08 -8.46 -1.41
N GLN A 399 4.13 -8.16 -0.51
CA GLN A 399 3.77 -9.01 0.61
C GLN A 399 3.10 -10.29 0.13
N ASP A 400 3.67 -11.43 0.48
CA ASP A 400 3.16 -12.74 0.04
C ASP A 400 2.51 -13.51 1.21
N ASN A 401 1.35 -14.12 0.94
CA ASN A 401 0.52 -14.85 1.90
C ASN A 401 0.39 -14.17 3.28
N ARG A 402 -0.25 -13.00 3.31
CA ARG A 402 -0.45 -12.19 4.53
C ARG A 402 -1.93 -12.04 4.87
N SER A 403 -2.27 -12.17 6.15
CA SER A 403 -3.65 -12.05 6.63
C SER A 403 -3.95 -10.59 7.00
N ILE A 404 -4.92 -9.99 6.32
CA ILE A 404 -5.41 -8.63 6.62
C ILE A 404 -6.46 -8.72 7.73
N ILE A 405 -7.49 -9.54 7.52
CA ILE A 405 -8.57 -9.84 8.49
C ILE A 405 -8.82 -11.34 8.45
N THR A 406 -8.74 -12.02 9.60
CA THR A 406 -8.95 -13.48 9.67
C THR A 406 -9.77 -13.87 10.90
N TYR A 407 -10.61 -14.88 10.73
CA TYR A 407 -11.31 -15.58 11.80
C TYR A 407 -10.77 -17.01 11.87
N SER A 408 -9.68 -17.18 12.62
CA SER A 408 -8.87 -18.41 12.66
C SER A 408 -8.08 -18.51 13.98
N ASN A 409 -7.63 -19.72 14.34
CA ASN A 409 -6.72 -19.93 15.48
C ASN A 409 -5.22 -19.91 15.13
N GLY A 410 -4.89 -19.53 13.89
CA GLY A 410 -3.55 -19.58 13.31
C GLY A 410 -3.15 -20.97 12.80
N GLY A 411 -2.43 -21.01 11.68
CA GLY A 411 -2.10 -22.27 10.98
C GLY A 411 -2.97 -22.51 9.75
N ALA A 412 -3.20 -23.78 9.38
CA ALA A 412 -3.77 -24.12 8.06
C ALA A 412 -5.29 -24.04 7.95
N THR A 413 -6.05 -23.90 9.04
CA THR A 413 -7.52 -23.95 9.01
C THR A 413 -8.12 -22.64 9.47
N HIS A 414 -8.92 -22.03 8.59
CA HIS A 414 -9.60 -20.76 8.80
C HIS A 414 -11.11 -21.00 8.73
N ASN A 415 -11.91 -20.21 9.43
CA ASN A 415 -13.32 -20.07 9.03
C ASN A 415 -13.38 -19.16 7.80
N PHE A 416 -12.74 -17.99 7.89
CA PHE A 416 -12.47 -17.12 6.76
C PHE A 416 -11.17 -16.33 6.93
N THR A 417 -10.60 -15.89 5.81
CA THR A 417 -9.49 -14.93 5.75
C THR A 417 -9.64 -14.02 4.53
N MET A 418 -9.55 -12.71 4.76
CA MET A 418 -9.17 -11.70 3.77
C MET A 418 -7.65 -11.54 3.84
N GLY A 419 -6.96 -11.89 2.77
CA GLY A 419 -5.51 -11.90 2.69
C GLY A 419 -4.96 -11.13 1.49
N GLN A 420 -3.64 -11.07 1.43
CA GLN A 420 -2.85 -10.50 0.34
C GLN A 420 -1.79 -11.51 -0.11
N SER A 421 -1.68 -11.71 -1.42
CA SER A 421 -0.52 -12.31 -2.07
C SER A 421 -0.06 -11.41 -3.21
N MET A 422 1.07 -10.74 -3.00
CA MET A 422 1.60 -9.69 -3.87
C MET A 422 0.55 -8.61 -4.20
N TYR A 423 0.12 -8.52 -5.46
CA TYR A 423 -0.88 -7.58 -5.98
C TYR A 423 -2.31 -8.18 -6.00
N ASN A 424 -2.54 -9.30 -5.31
CA ASN A 424 -3.85 -9.93 -5.24
C ASN A 424 -4.51 -9.82 -3.87
N TYR A 425 -5.84 -9.72 -3.88
CA TYR A 425 -6.67 -10.01 -2.73
C TYR A 425 -7.03 -11.50 -2.69
N ASP A 426 -6.81 -12.13 -1.53
CA ASP A 426 -7.12 -13.54 -1.28
C ASP A 426 -8.34 -13.69 -0.38
N PHE A 427 -9.29 -14.54 -0.77
CA PHE A 427 -10.45 -14.88 0.03
C PHE A 427 -10.49 -16.39 0.35
N ILE A 428 -10.13 -16.74 1.58
CA ILE A 428 -10.28 -18.09 2.14
C ILE A 428 -11.62 -18.17 2.87
N ASN A 429 -12.36 -19.25 2.65
CA ASN A 429 -13.62 -19.53 3.33
C ASN A 429 -13.78 -21.04 3.49
N HIS A 430 -14.14 -21.52 4.69
CA HIS A 430 -14.39 -22.94 4.95
C HIS A 430 -15.87 -23.27 4.74
N THR A 431 -16.16 -24.28 3.93
CA THR A 431 -17.51 -24.82 3.74
C THR A 431 -17.48 -26.35 3.67
N THR A 432 -18.62 -26.98 3.45
CA THR A 432 -18.65 -28.40 3.11
C THR A 432 -17.94 -28.77 1.79
N LEU A 433 -17.55 -27.78 0.98
CA LEU A 433 -16.89 -27.93 -0.32
C LEU A 433 -15.44 -27.43 -0.32
N THR A 434 -15.03 -26.67 0.68
CA THR A 434 -13.66 -26.12 0.83
C THR A 434 -13.12 -26.45 2.22
N ASP A 435 -11.86 -26.83 2.31
CA ASP A 435 -11.25 -27.23 3.60
C ASP A 435 -10.84 -26.04 4.49
N GLY A 436 -11.06 -24.81 4.02
CA GLY A 436 -10.69 -23.60 4.72
C GLY A 436 -9.18 -23.42 4.85
N THR A 437 -8.41 -23.95 3.90
CA THR A 437 -6.94 -23.79 3.81
C THR A 437 -6.54 -22.90 2.62
N ASP A 438 -5.27 -22.49 2.57
CA ASP A 438 -4.70 -21.73 1.44
C ASP A 438 -4.87 -22.42 0.07
N ASN A 439 -5.04 -23.75 0.03
CA ASN A 439 -5.17 -24.51 -1.22
C ASN A 439 -6.51 -24.27 -1.94
N SER A 440 -7.54 -23.86 -1.20
CA SER A 440 -8.87 -23.59 -1.73
C SER A 440 -9.19 -22.10 -1.68
N LYS A 441 -8.21 -21.18 -1.73
CA LYS A 441 -8.44 -19.74 -1.73
C LYS A 441 -8.93 -19.21 -3.09
N LEU A 442 -9.82 -18.22 -3.08
CA LEU A 442 -10.16 -17.43 -4.27
C LEU A 442 -9.24 -16.22 -4.30
N SER A 443 -8.41 -16.09 -5.33
CA SER A 443 -7.53 -14.94 -5.56
C SER A 443 -8.05 -14.13 -6.74
N THR A 444 -7.82 -12.82 -6.71
CA THR A 444 -7.93 -11.98 -7.91
C THR A 444 -6.92 -12.43 -8.98
N ASP A 445 -7.22 -12.18 -10.25
CA ASP A 445 -6.32 -12.47 -11.38
C ASP A 445 -5.02 -11.68 -11.27
N ASP A 446 -3.91 -12.32 -11.61
CA ASP A 446 -2.59 -11.71 -11.53
C ASP A 446 -2.44 -10.53 -12.53
N ASP A 447 -3.10 -10.64 -13.69
CA ASP A 447 -3.00 -9.64 -14.77
C ASP A 447 -3.76 -8.34 -14.46
N ASP A 448 -4.70 -8.36 -13.51
CA ASP A 448 -5.55 -7.22 -13.16
C ASP A 448 -4.88 -6.28 -12.14
N GLU A 449 -3.89 -6.77 -11.39
CA GLU A 449 -3.17 -6.02 -10.33
C GLU A 449 -4.14 -5.28 -9.37
N ASP A 450 -5.24 -5.94 -8.98
CA ASP A 450 -6.34 -5.31 -8.25
C ASP A 450 -5.92 -4.67 -6.93
N LEU A 451 -4.98 -5.28 -6.19
CA LEU A 451 -4.48 -4.72 -4.93
C LEU A 451 -3.39 -3.69 -5.19
N GLN A 452 -3.62 -2.48 -4.67
CA GLN A 452 -2.74 -1.32 -4.84
C GLN A 452 -2.38 -0.70 -3.49
N THR A 453 -1.33 0.12 -3.44
CA THR A 453 -0.90 0.83 -2.21
C THR A 453 -1.73 2.07 -1.89
N SER A 454 -2.69 2.43 -2.74
CA SER A 454 -3.68 3.46 -2.46
C SER A 454 -4.78 2.95 -1.53
N LEU A 455 -5.52 3.86 -0.89
CA LEU A 455 -6.72 3.51 -0.12
C LEU A 455 -7.78 2.86 -1.03
N GLN A 456 -8.17 1.63 -0.70
CA GLN A 456 -9.15 0.84 -1.44
C GLN A 456 -10.32 0.42 -0.54
N HIS A 457 -11.51 0.40 -1.11
CA HIS A 457 -12.69 -0.21 -0.50
C HIS A 457 -12.80 -1.64 -0.99
N VAL A 458 -12.73 -2.62 -0.08
CA VAL A 458 -12.72 -4.04 -0.41
C VAL A 458 -13.91 -4.70 0.26
N VAL A 459 -14.70 -5.44 -0.51
CA VAL A 459 -15.81 -6.24 0.01
C VAL A 459 -15.67 -7.68 -0.45
N MET A 460 -15.74 -8.61 0.50
CA MET A 460 -15.76 -10.05 0.23
C MET A 460 -17.11 -10.62 0.66
N ASN A 461 -17.91 -11.05 -0.31
CA ASN A 461 -19.22 -11.67 -0.09
C ASN A 461 -19.10 -13.19 -0.19
N PHE A 462 -19.79 -13.91 0.70
CA PHE A 462 -20.03 -15.34 0.53
C PHE A 462 -21.52 -15.65 0.72
N ASP A 463 -22.08 -16.42 -0.22
CA ASP A 463 -23.37 -17.07 -0.06
C ASP A 463 -23.35 -18.53 -0.56
N PRO A 464 -24.23 -19.42 -0.07
CA PRO A 464 -24.16 -20.85 -0.35
C PRO A 464 -24.54 -21.22 -1.79
N VAL A 465 -25.06 -20.27 -2.59
CA VAL A 465 -25.48 -20.46 -3.98
C VAL A 465 -24.44 -19.91 -4.96
N ASN A 466 -23.99 -18.68 -4.75
CA ASN A 466 -23.05 -18.01 -5.65
C ASN A 466 -21.59 -18.17 -5.24
N GLY A 467 -21.31 -18.66 -4.04
CA GLY A 467 -19.95 -18.85 -3.54
C GLY A 467 -19.29 -17.54 -3.12
N ARG A 468 -17.98 -17.46 -3.26
CA ARG A 468 -17.19 -16.28 -2.89
C ARG A 468 -17.19 -15.24 -4.03
N GLN A 469 -17.21 -13.97 -3.66
CA GLN A 469 -17.09 -12.85 -4.59
C GLN A 469 -16.22 -11.74 -3.97
N ILE A 470 -15.31 -11.19 -4.74
CA ILE A 470 -14.42 -10.09 -4.35
C ILE A 470 -14.84 -8.82 -5.12
N PHE A 471 -14.91 -7.71 -4.39
CA PHE A 471 -15.16 -6.38 -4.95
C PHE A 471 -14.07 -5.43 -4.49
N VAL A 472 -13.55 -4.63 -5.42
CA VAL A 472 -12.60 -3.55 -5.16
C VAL A 472 -13.17 -2.24 -5.69
N ASN A 473 -13.18 -1.20 -4.86
CA ASN A 473 -13.67 0.14 -5.17
C ASN A 473 -15.09 0.16 -5.76
N GLY A 474 -15.99 -0.65 -5.18
CA GLY A 474 -17.39 -0.75 -5.60
C GLY A 474 -17.63 -1.62 -6.85
N VAL A 475 -16.59 -2.22 -7.43
CA VAL A 475 -16.66 -3.02 -8.68
C VAL A 475 -16.32 -4.48 -8.38
N SER A 476 -17.03 -5.42 -9.00
CA SER A 476 -16.71 -6.86 -8.91
C SER A 476 -15.45 -7.14 -9.71
N THR A 477 -14.50 -7.89 -9.15
CA THR A 477 -13.27 -8.31 -9.84
C THR A 477 -13.58 -9.35 -10.92
N GLY A 478 -14.59 -10.21 -10.66
CA GLY A 478 -15.10 -11.16 -11.65
C GLY A 478 -14.50 -12.56 -11.53
N ASP A 479 -13.60 -12.75 -10.55
CA ASP A 479 -13.02 -14.03 -10.21
C ASP A 479 -14.08 -15.03 -9.73
N ALA A 480 -13.86 -16.30 -10.05
CA ALA A 480 -14.79 -17.37 -9.75
C ALA A 480 -14.11 -18.48 -8.97
N ASP A 481 -14.87 -19.08 -8.05
CA ASP A 481 -14.48 -20.30 -7.35
C ASP A 481 -14.06 -21.42 -8.33
N LEU A 482 -13.08 -22.23 -7.92
CA LEU A 482 -12.70 -23.43 -8.64
C LEU A 482 -13.88 -24.42 -8.76
N ALA A 483 -13.80 -25.27 -9.78
CA ALA A 483 -14.85 -26.25 -10.05
C ALA A 483 -15.00 -27.23 -8.86
N GLY A 484 -16.17 -27.20 -8.22
CA GLY A 484 -16.48 -28.05 -7.06
C GLY A 484 -16.36 -27.35 -5.71
N GLU A 485 -15.78 -26.14 -5.66
CA GLU A 485 -15.62 -25.35 -4.44
C GLU A 485 -16.70 -24.27 -4.26
N LYS A 486 -17.48 -24.00 -5.31
CA LYS A 486 -18.52 -22.96 -5.32
C LYS A 486 -19.63 -23.24 -4.31
N GLY A 487 -19.81 -22.33 -3.35
CA GLY A 487 -20.88 -22.37 -2.36
C GLY A 487 -20.58 -23.36 -1.22
N GLY A 488 -21.59 -24.13 -0.83
CA GLY A 488 -21.48 -25.08 0.28
C GLY A 488 -21.98 -24.52 1.61
N SER A 489 -22.14 -25.40 2.60
CA SER A 489 -22.61 -25.02 3.93
C SER A 489 -21.44 -24.64 4.84
N ILE A 490 -21.60 -23.58 5.61
CA ILE A 490 -20.64 -23.13 6.64
C ILE A 490 -20.89 -23.77 8.02
N ALA A 491 -21.74 -24.80 8.10
CA ALA A 491 -22.10 -25.46 9.35
C ALA A 491 -20.91 -26.13 10.09
N THR A 492 -19.74 -26.23 9.44
CA THR A 492 -18.51 -26.80 9.99
C THR A 492 -17.57 -25.76 10.60
N TRP A 493 -17.96 -24.48 10.65
CA TRP A 493 -17.14 -23.45 11.26
C TRP A 493 -16.88 -23.72 12.75
N ASP A 494 -15.68 -23.37 13.18
CA ASP A 494 -15.26 -23.49 14.57
C ASP A 494 -15.66 -22.21 15.34
N ASP A 495 -16.30 -22.35 16.49
CA ASP A 495 -16.77 -21.21 17.30
C ASP A 495 -15.75 -20.73 18.35
N SER A 496 -14.58 -21.36 18.42
CA SER A 496 -13.51 -21.05 19.37
C SER A 496 -12.46 -20.07 18.84
N PHE A 497 -12.52 -19.73 17.56
CA PHE A 497 -11.52 -18.87 16.92
C PHE A 497 -11.67 -17.40 17.36
N PRO A 498 -10.58 -16.64 17.49
CA PRO A 498 -10.64 -15.18 17.61
C PRO A 498 -10.75 -14.52 16.22
N LEU A 499 -11.36 -13.35 16.16
CA LEU A 499 -11.15 -12.43 15.04
C LEU A 499 -9.80 -11.72 15.21
N VAL A 500 -9.02 -11.61 14.14
CA VAL A 500 -7.68 -11.00 14.14
C VAL A 500 -7.51 -10.07 12.94
N PHE A 501 -6.86 -8.91 13.17
CA PHE A 501 -6.45 -7.94 12.16
C PHE A 501 -4.92 -7.86 12.07
N GLY A 502 -4.39 -7.72 10.85
CA GLY A 502 -2.98 -7.47 10.57
C GLY A 502 -2.04 -8.66 10.81
N SER A 503 -2.55 -9.80 11.26
CA SER A 503 -1.80 -11.06 11.43
C SER A 503 -2.77 -12.21 11.73
N GLU A 504 -2.23 -13.34 12.20
CA GLU A 504 -2.97 -14.46 12.79
C GLU A 504 -2.81 -14.52 14.31
N GLN A 505 -3.58 -15.39 14.98
CA GLN A 505 -3.52 -15.56 16.44
C GLN A 505 -2.09 -15.85 16.95
N GLY A 506 -1.34 -16.71 16.24
CA GLY A 506 0.05 -17.08 16.59
C GLY A 506 1.11 -16.01 16.33
N GLY A 507 0.82 -15.02 15.49
CA GLY A 507 1.70 -13.89 15.14
C GLY A 507 2.90 -14.22 14.22
N GLY A 508 3.53 -13.15 13.70
CA GLY A 508 4.89 -13.14 13.15
C GLY A 508 5.10 -13.64 11.71
N ALA A 509 4.64 -14.84 11.36
CA ALA A 509 4.94 -15.44 10.05
C ALA A 509 4.06 -14.91 8.90
N THR A 510 2.82 -14.55 9.19
CA THR A 510 1.80 -14.00 8.26
C THR A 510 1.48 -12.53 8.55
N ALA A 511 2.32 -11.85 9.34
CA ALA A 511 2.10 -10.47 9.76
C ALA A 511 2.05 -9.54 8.55
N TRP A 512 0.91 -8.87 8.40
CA TRP A 512 0.64 -7.92 7.34
C TRP A 512 1.08 -6.51 7.76
N SER A 513 1.57 -5.76 6.78
CA SER A 513 1.92 -4.36 6.90
C SER A 513 1.00 -3.52 6.01
N GLY A 514 0.36 -2.53 6.61
CA GLY A 514 -0.61 -1.67 5.95
C GLY A 514 -1.55 -1.02 6.94
N LYS A 515 -2.59 -0.34 6.44
CA LYS A 515 -3.54 0.44 7.25
C LYS A 515 -4.96 -0.06 7.06
N LEU A 516 -5.73 -0.09 8.14
CA LEU A 516 -7.17 -0.26 8.12
C LEU A 516 -7.83 1.05 8.57
N ARG A 517 -8.73 1.58 7.73
CA ARG A 517 -9.51 2.80 8.03
C ARG A 517 -10.89 2.47 8.59
N MET A 518 -11.43 1.30 8.24
CA MET A 518 -12.69 0.77 8.74
C MET A 518 -12.78 -0.73 8.45
N VAL A 519 -13.44 -1.49 9.33
CA VAL A 519 -13.82 -2.89 9.12
C VAL A 519 -15.26 -3.09 9.58
N ALA A 520 -16.09 -3.75 8.78
CA ALA A 520 -17.39 -4.26 9.20
C ALA A 520 -17.56 -5.72 8.80
N ILE A 521 -18.28 -6.47 9.65
CA ILE A 521 -18.75 -7.81 9.35
C ILE A 521 -20.28 -7.77 9.29
N HIS A 522 -20.85 -8.24 8.18
CA HIS A 522 -22.29 -8.35 7.99
C HIS A 522 -22.69 -9.81 7.98
N ASN A 523 -23.83 -10.17 8.59
CA ASN A 523 -24.36 -11.54 8.51
C ASN A 523 -25.23 -11.79 7.28
N ARG A 524 -25.14 -10.92 6.26
CA ARG A 524 -25.78 -11.07 4.94
C ARG A 524 -24.81 -10.59 3.87
N VAL A 525 -24.99 -11.05 2.64
CA VAL A 525 -24.27 -10.49 1.48
C VAL A 525 -24.69 -9.03 1.23
N LEU A 526 -23.74 -8.15 0.92
CA LEU A 526 -24.02 -6.80 0.45
C LEU A 526 -24.36 -6.86 -1.04
N SER A 527 -25.44 -6.18 -1.45
CA SER A 527 -25.76 -6.09 -2.87
C SER A 527 -24.74 -5.22 -3.61
N ALA A 528 -24.52 -5.43 -4.90
CA ALA A 528 -23.63 -4.58 -5.69
C ALA A 528 -24.05 -3.08 -5.68
N ALA A 529 -25.33 -2.78 -5.42
CA ALA A 529 -25.80 -1.42 -5.24
C ALA A 529 -25.36 -0.85 -3.88
N ASP A 530 -25.48 -1.63 -2.81
CA ASP A 530 -25.02 -1.24 -1.47
C ASP A 530 -23.50 -1.05 -1.44
N ILE A 531 -22.74 -1.93 -2.10
CA ILE A 531 -21.27 -1.83 -2.19
C ILE A 531 -20.85 -0.54 -2.89
N ARG A 532 -21.47 -0.21 -4.04
CA ARG A 532 -21.21 1.08 -4.73
C ARG A 532 -21.63 2.29 -3.90
N GLN A 533 -22.74 2.19 -3.18
CA GLN A 533 -23.21 3.25 -2.29
C GLN A 533 -22.21 3.48 -1.14
N ASN A 534 -21.76 2.42 -0.47
CA ASN A 534 -20.79 2.52 0.61
C ASN A 534 -19.43 3.03 0.12
N TYR A 535 -18.99 2.60 -1.07
CA TYR A 535 -17.79 3.13 -1.72
C TYR A 535 -17.89 4.64 -1.96
N SER A 536 -19.00 5.11 -2.52
CA SER A 536 -19.17 6.54 -2.85
C SER A 536 -19.25 7.44 -1.62
N VAL A 537 -19.76 6.93 -0.49
CA VAL A 537 -19.75 7.65 0.78
C VAL A 537 -18.31 7.81 1.31
N GLY A 538 -17.47 6.79 1.16
CA GLY A 538 -16.07 6.81 1.62
C GLY A 538 -15.89 6.36 3.08
N VAL A 539 -14.72 6.66 3.62
CA VAL A 539 -14.32 6.37 5.01
C VAL A 539 -13.55 7.56 5.59
N GLY A 540 -13.37 7.55 6.92
CA GLY A 540 -12.58 8.55 7.61
C GLY A 540 -13.38 9.81 7.92
N GLN A 541 -12.71 10.77 8.56
CA GLN A 541 -13.32 12.03 8.96
C GLN A 541 -13.29 13.03 7.80
N LYS A 542 -14.43 13.17 7.10
CA LYS A 542 -14.66 14.23 6.11
C LYS A 542 -15.14 15.52 6.78
N TYR A 543 -14.66 16.63 6.28
CA TYR A 543 -14.95 17.99 6.73
C TYR A 543 -15.45 18.80 5.54
N LEU A 544 -16.61 19.44 5.68
CA LEU A 544 -17.09 20.43 4.72
C LEU A 544 -16.58 21.80 5.16
N MET A 545 -15.62 22.33 4.39
CA MET A 545 -15.04 23.65 4.64
C MET A 545 -15.71 24.69 3.75
N LEU A 546 -16.42 25.64 4.36
CA LEU A 546 -17.21 26.66 3.65
C LEU A 546 -16.43 28.00 3.62
N PHE A 547 -15.60 28.21 2.61
CA PHE A 547 -14.87 29.47 2.44
C PHE A 547 -15.80 30.59 1.98
N SER A 548 -16.08 31.56 2.85
CA SER A 548 -17.01 32.64 2.49
C SER A 548 -16.41 33.54 1.39
N VAL A 549 -17.22 33.78 0.36
CA VAL A 549 -16.92 34.71 -0.74
C VAL A 549 -17.91 35.87 -0.80
N ALA A 550 -18.87 35.90 0.13
CA ALA A 550 -19.99 36.85 0.14
C ALA A 550 -19.56 38.30 -0.01
N ASP A 551 -18.56 38.74 0.76
CA ASP A 551 -18.04 40.12 0.74
C ASP A 551 -17.42 40.50 -0.61
N ARG A 552 -16.87 39.53 -1.35
CA ARG A 552 -16.19 39.78 -2.64
C ARG A 552 -17.18 39.92 -3.79
N ILE A 553 -18.27 39.17 -3.75
CA ILE A 553 -19.28 39.15 -4.82
C ILE A 553 -20.54 39.96 -4.50
N GLY A 554 -20.69 40.45 -3.26
CA GLY A 554 -21.85 41.21 -2.82
C GLY A 554 -23.13 40.37 -2.67
N VAL A 555 -22.99 39.05 -2.47
CA VAL A 555 -24.12 38.11 -2.31
C VAL A 555 -24.01 37.47 -0.93
N PRO A 556 -24.92 37.76 0.01
CA PRO A 556 -24.92 37.16 1.35
C PRO A 556 -24.98 35.63 1.31
N ASP A 557 -24.41 34.98 2.33
CA ASP A 557 -24.45 33.53 2.52
C ASP A 557 -23.87 32.69 1.36
N SER A 558 -22.96 33.26 0.57
CA SER A 558 -22.27 32.56 -0.52
C SER A 558 -20.87 32.07 -0.11
N TYR A 559 -20.60 30.80 -0.42
CA TYR A 559 -19.39 30.08 -0.03
C TYR A 559 -18.85 29.23 -1.19
N ILE A 560 -17.53 29.02 -1.19
CA ILE A 560 -16.91 27.88 -1.88
C ILE A 560 -16.76 26.77 -0.86
N MET A 561 -17.48 25.68 -1.06
CA MET A 561 -17.44 24.51 -0.18
C MET A 561 -16.47 23.47 -0.75
N PHE A 562 -15.55 22.99 0.09
CA PHE A 562 -14.72 21.83 -0.20
C PHE A 562 -15.10 20.64 0.67
N GLU A 563 -14.96 19.44 0.11
CA GLU A 563 -14.81 18.21 0.91
C GLU A 563 -13.33 18.04 1.23
N VAL A 564 -13.01 18.05 2.52
CA VAL A 564 -11.64 17.98 3.04
C VAL A 564 -11.51 16.79 3.98
N GLU A 565 -10.43 16.02 3.84
CA GLU A 565 -10.08 14.94 4.77
C GLU A 565 -8.60 14.99 5.14
N GLN A 566 -8.26 14.54 6.34
CA GLN A 566 -6.85 14.29 6.70
C GLN A 566 -6.39 13.02 5.98
N TYR A 567 -5.66 13.20 4.88
CA TYR A 567 -5.24 12.12 4.00
C TYR A 567 -4.27 11.17 4.71
N ASP A 568 -3.34 11.73 5.49
CA ASP A 568 -2.48 11.02 6.43
C ASP A 568 -2.01 11.99 7.54
N ASN A 569 -0.91 11.66 8.22
CA ASN A 569 -0.36 12.50 9.28
C ASN A 569 0.36 13.77 8.77
N TYR A 570 0.52 13.93 7.46
CA TYR A 570 1.34 14.96 6.81
C TYR A 570 0.59 15.75 5.74
N ALA A 571 -0.64 15.37 5.40
CA ALA A 571 -1.38 15.97 4.29
C ALA A 571 -2.91 15.96 4.49
N TYR A 572 -3.56 16.95 3.87
CA TYR A 572 -5.00 17.02 3.66
C TYR A 572 -5.32 16.76 2.19
N LEU A 573 -6.43 16.09 1.91
CA LEU A 573 -7.01 16.01 0.57
C LEU A 573 -8.17 17.00 0.48
N PHE A 574 -8.04 18.00 -0.41
CA PHE A 574 -9.11 18.93 -0.79
C PHE A 574 -9.75 18.46 -2.10
N SER A 575 -11.06 18.31 -2.12
CA SER A 575 -11.77 17.78 -3.29
C SER A 575 -13.16 18.39 -3.47
N SER A 576 -13.72 18.18 -4.66
CA SER A 576 -15.10 18.53 -5.01
C SER A 576 -15.50 19.97 -4.66
N PRO A 577 -14.75 21.01 -5.09
CA PRO A 577 -15.14 22.39 -4.84
C PRO A 577 -16.51 22.70 -5.44
N LYS A 578 -17.43 23.23 -4.64
CA LYS A 578 -18.77 23.67 -5.05
C LYS A 578 -19.00 25.12 -4.67
N PHE A 579 -19.62 25.89 -5.54
CA PHE A 579 -20.23 27.15 -5.13
C PHE A 579 -21.60 26.85 -4.50
N ILE A 580 -21.83 27.35 -3.29
CA ILE A 580 -23.09 27.14 -2.57
C ILE A 580 -23.56 28.42 -1.86
N ASN A 581 -24.87 28.63 -1.87
CA ASN A 581 -25.55 29.64 -1.07
C ASN A 581 -26.44 28.94 -0.04
N LEU A 582 -26.36 29.32 1.24
CA LEU A 582 -27.11 28.66 2.31
C LEU A 582 -28.61 29.01 2.33
N SER A 583 -29.04 29.99 1.53
CA SER A 583 -30.46 30.26 1.33
C SER A 583 -31.07 29.24 0.35
N SER A 584 -32.04 28.46 0.84
CA SER A 584 -32.77 27.47 0.04
C SER A 584 -33.61 28.04 -1.11
N THR A 585 -33.78 29.36 -1.14
CA THR A 585 -34.52 30.09 -2.19
C THR A 585 -33.63 30.86 -3.15
N TRP A 586 -32.32 30.94 -2.88
CA TRP A 586 -31.43 31.73 -3.69
C TRP A 586 -31.07 31.00 -4.99
N VAL A 587 -31.13 31.74 -6.10
CA VAL A 587 -30.60 31.32 -7.40
C VAL A 587 -29.82 32.51 -8.00
N PRO A 588 -28.76 32.25 -8.79
CA PRO A 588 -27.99 33.33 -9.41
C PRO A 588 -28.87 34.20 -10.34
N SER A 589 -28.98 35.49 -10.06
CA SER A 589 -29.68 36.46 -10.93
C SER A 589 -28.81 36.94 -12.10
N SER A 590 -27.50 36.73 -12.00
CA SER A 590 -26.50 37.03 -13.02
C SER A 590 -25.34 36.03 -12.91
N ASN A 591 -24.56 35.92 -13.98
CA ASN A 591 -23.43 35.00 -14.02
C ASN A 591 -22.30 35.46 -13.11
N ILE A 592 -21.73 34.54 -12.31
CA ILE A 592 -20.56 34.81 -11.46
C ILE A 592 -19.38 34.03 -12.04
N THR A 593 -18.33 34.73 -12.47
CA THR A 593 -17.12 34.10 -13.02
C THR A 593 -16.14 33.76 -11.90
N ILE A 594 -15.55 32.57 -11.94
CA ILE A 594 -14.49 32.12 -11.03
C ILE A 594 -13.34 31.59 -11.88
N LYS A 595 -12.16 32.20 -11.79
CA LYS A 595 -10.93 31.77 -12.50
C LYS A 595 -9.73 31.71 -11.58
N GLY A 596 -8.83 30.78 -11.90
CA GLY A 596 -7.52 30.65 -11.27
C GLY A 596 -7.62 30.56 -9.75
N MET A 597 -8.44 29.65 -9.24
CA MET A 597 -8.63 29.47 -7.80
C MET A 597 -7.44 28.72 -7.21
N ARG A 598 -6.82 29.25 -6.17
CA ARG A 598 -5.70 28.61 -5.46
C ARG A 598 -6.01 28.48 -3.98
N ILE A 599 -5.42 27.47 -3.35
CA ILE A 599 -5.54 27.22 -1.91
C ILE A 599 -4.38 27.92 -1.19
N GLY A 600 -4.70 28.83 -0.30
CA GLY A 600 -3.79 29.42 0.66
C GLY A 600 -3.76 28.65 1.96
N ILE A 601 -2.59 28.57 2.56
CA ILE A 601 -2.35 28.01 3.89
C ILE A 601 -1.44 28.96 4.67
N ASN A 602 -1.79 29.27 5.91
CA ASN A 602 -0.93 29.97 6.86
C ASN A 602 -0.30 31.27 6.30
N GLY A 603 -1.13 32.13 5.74
CA GLY A 603 -0.74 33.46 5.26
C GLY A 603 -0.10 33.52 3.86
N LYS A 604 0.00 32.40 3.14
CA LYS A 604 0.55 32.34 1.77
C LYS A 604 -0.22 31.35 0.90
N GLU A 605 -0.06 31.44 -0.42
CA GLU A 605 -0.50 30.37 -1.33
C GLU A 605 0.31 29.10 -1.07
N ALA A 606 -0.35 27.93 -1.06
CA ALA A 606 0.37 26.66 -0.95
C ALA A 606 1.29 26.46 -2.16
N VAL A 607 2.54 26.06 -1.92
CA VAL A 607 3.57 25.91 -2.98
C VAL A 607 3.26 24.75 -3.92
N HIS A 608 2.58 23.73 -3.40
CA HIS A 608 2.19 22.52 -4.14
C HIS A 608 0.68 22.32 -4.04
N GLY A 609 0.13 21.48 -4.91
CA GLY A 609 -1.30 21.13 -4.88
C GLY A 609 -2.24 22.22 -5.42
N GLN A 610 -1.78 23.03 -6.38
CA GLN A 610 -2.61 24.10 -6.99
C GLN A 610 -3.38 23.65 -8.23
N VAL A 611 -4.00 22.46 -8.21
CA VAL A 611 -4.71 21.91 -9.38
C VAL A 611 -5.85 22.82 -9.86
N PHE A 612 -6.48 23.56 -8.94
CA PHE A 612 -7.58 24.49 -9.22
C PHE A 612 -7.11 25.81 -9.85
N GLY A 613 -5.79 26.06 -9.91
CA GLY A 613 -5.22 27.27 -10.51
C GLY A 613 -5.49 27.38 -12.02
N ASN A 614 -5.86 26.29 -12.68
CA ASN A 614 -6.26 26.28 -14.10
C ASN A 614 -7.78 26.33 -14.29
N MET A 615 -8.55 26.45 -13.22
CA MET A 615 -10.02 26.43 -13.28
C MET A 615 -10.57 27.70 -13.93
N ASN A 616 -11.59 27.53 -14.77
CA ASN A 616 -12.36 28.63 -15.35
C ASN A 616 -13.84 28.22 -15.37
N ALA A 617 -14.56 28.60 -14.32
CA ALA A 617 -15.96 28.24 -14.11
C ALA A 617 -16.85 29.50 -14.15
N THR A 618 -18.13 29.30 -14.48
CA THR A 618 -19.14 30.35 -14.40
C THR A 618 -20.38 29.80 -13.71
N ILE A 619 -20.79 30.44 -12.61
CA ILE A 619 -22.01 30.09 -11.90
C ILE A 619 -23.19 30.66 -12.67
N THR A 620 -24.15 29.81 -13.03
CA THR A 620 -25.34 30.21 -13.81
C THR A 620 -26.61 29.71 -13.14
N ALA A 621 -27.74 30.35 -13.44
CA ALA A 621 -29.04 29.86 -12.95
C ALA A 621 -29.42 28.47 -13.48
N ALA A 622 -28.84 28.06 -14.62
CA ALA A 622 -29.14 26.76 -15.24
C ALA A 622 -28.39 25.61 -14.57
N ASP A 623 -27.17 25.85 -14.11
CA ASP A 623 -26.27 24.84 -13.55
C ASP A 623 -26.31 24.77 -12.01
N TYR A 624 -26.93 25.77 -11.36
CA TYR A 624 -26.99 25.87 -9.90
C TYR A 624 -28.20 25.13 -9.31
N SER A 625 -27.94 24.20 -8.38
CA SER A 625 -28.95 23.54 -7.54
C SER A 625 -29.08 24.25 -6.19
N THR A 626 -30.30 24.50 -5.73
CA THR A 626 -30.54 25.06 -4.37
C THR A 626 -30.26 24.06 -3.24
N VAL A 627 -30.09 22.78 -3.58
CA VAL A 627 -29.77 21.71 -2.62
C VAL A 627 -28.28 21.40 -2.66
N ASP A 628 -27.69 21.25 -3.84
CA ASP A 628 -26.32 20.73 -4.01
C ASP A 628 -25.30 21.82 -4.39
N GLY A 629 -25.76 23.04 -4.68
CA GLY A 629 -24.94 24.10 -5.26
C GLY A 629 -24.57 23.83 -6.72
N GLN A 630 -23.42 24.35 -7.14
CA GLN A 630 -22.83 24.09 -8.47
C GLN A 630 -21.39 23.58 -8.31
N LEU A 631 -21.10 22.39 -8.84
CA LEU A 631 -19.75 21.82 -8.85
C LEU A 631 -18.82 22.62 -9.77
N LEU A 632 -17.62 22.94 -9.28
CA LEU A 632 -16.64 23.73 -10.01
C LEU A 632 -15.54 22.87 -10.65
N SER A 633 -15.17 21.76 -10.01
CA SER A 633 -14.18 20.81 -10.50
C SER A 633 -14.40 19.44 -9.88
N SER A 634 -14.14 18.37 -10.63
CA SER A 634 -14.08 17.00 -10.12
C SER A 634 -12.70 16.58 -9.63
N LEU A 635 -11.69 17.44 -9.78
CA LEU A 635 -10.32 17.17 -9.36
C LEU A 635 -10.17 17.33 -7.85
N GLY A 636 -9.25 16.56 -7.27
CA GLY A 636 -8.78 16.71 -5.90
C GLY A 636 -7.31 17.10 -5.86
N THR A 637 -6.85 17.62 -4.73
CA THR A 637 -5.45 17.98 -4.53
C THR A 637 -5.01 17.80 -3.09
N VAL A 638 -3.73 17.52 -2.93
CA VAL A 638 -3.12 17.28 -1.62
C VAL A 638 -2.39 18.53 -1.16
N ILE A 639 -2.72 19.01 0.03
CA ILE A 639 -2.09 20.14 0.70
C ILE A 639 -1.34 19.63 1.92
N ALA A 640 -0.06 19.96 2.04
CA ALA A 640 0.75 19.53 3.18
C ALA A 640 0.26 20.17 4.49
N VAL A 641 0.35 19.42 5.58
CA VAL A 641 0.23 19.90 6.95
C VAL A 641 1.47 20.74 7.26
N GLU A 642 1.28 21.99 7.72
CA GLU A 642 2.41 22.89 8.04
C GLU A 642 2.57 23.09 9.55
N LYS A 643 1.49 23.50 10.25
CA LYS A 643 1.47 23.72 11.70
C LYS A 643 0.75 22.61 12.46
N GLY A 644 0.01 21.76 11.77
CA GLY A 644 -0.85 20.73 12.36
C GLY A 644 -2.33 21.01 12.14
N ALA A 645 -3.16 19.96 12.13
CA ALA A 645 -4.59 20.03 11.81
C ALA A 645 -5.42 21.00 12.65
N ASP A 646 -5.04 21.20 13.91
CA ASP A 646 -5.75 22.11 14.81
C ASP A 646 -5.36 23.59 14.62
N ASP A 647 -4.18 23.85 14.04
CA ASP A 647 -3.57 25.18 13.94
C ASP A 647 -3.47 25.71 12.50
N ASP A 648 -3.52 24.84 11.48
CA ASP A 648 -3.47 25.23 10.07
C ASP A 648 -4.71 26.06 9.70
N GLU A 649 -4.47 27.24 9.14
CA GLU A 649 -5.49 28.13 8.60
C GLU A 649 -5.46 28.11 7.08
N PHE A 650 -6.62 27.91 6.45
CA PHE A 650 -6.77 27.87 5.01
C PHE A 650 -7.57 29.07 4.50
N PHE A 651 -7.27 29.52 3.29
CA PHE A 651 -8.08 30.48 2.55
C PHE A 651 -8.03 30.16 1.05
N LEU A 652 -8.83 30.82 0.23
CA LEU A 652 -8.77 30.72 -1.22
C LEU A 652 -8.33 32.05 -1.81
N SER A 653 -7.52 32.02 -2.86
CA SER A 653 -7.18 33.16 -3.71
C SER A 653 -7.69 32.94 -5.13
N PHE A 654 -7.93 34.02 -5.88
CA PHE A 654 -8.53 33.96 -7.21
C PHE A 654 -7.84 34.89 -8.19
N GLU A 655 -7.64 34.42 -9.42
CA GLU A 655 -7.32 35.29 -10.56
C GLU A 655 -8.52 36.17 -10.90
N GLN A 656 -9.72 35.60 -10.85
CA GLN A 656 -10.97 36.33 -11.00
C GLN A 656 -12.07 35.72 -10.12
N LEU A 657 -12.75 36.57 -9.34
CA LEU A 657 -13.96 36.22 -8.60
C LEU A 657 -15.01 37.32 -8.80
N GLY A 658 -16.02 37.03 -9.63
CA GLY A 658 -16.97 38.04 -10.10
C GLY A 658 -16.25 39.15 -10.86
N THR A 659 -16.28 40.36 -10.32
CA THR A 659 -15.60 41.54 -10.88
C THR A 659 -14.22 41.80 -10.28
N ALA A 660 -13.86 41.14 -9.18
CA ALA A 660 -12.54 41.26 -8.56
C ALA A 660 -11.51 40.43 -9.34
N THR A 661 -10.33 40.99 -9.60
CA THR A 661 -9.27 40.35 -10.38
C THR A 661 -7.90 40.52 -9.73
N HIS A 662 -7.05 39.51 -9.88
CA HIS A 662 -5.63 39.53 -9.55
C HIS A 662 -4.84 38.86 -10.67
N ASN A 663 -3.71 39.45 -11.07
CA ASN A 663 -2.89 38.88 -12.15
C ASN A 663 -1.80 38.00 -11.55
N PHE A 664 -1.88 36.70 -11.79
CA PHE A 664 -0.78 35.80 -11.46
C PHE A 664 0.29 35.83 -12.55
N VAL A 665 1.54 35.96 -12.12
CA VAL A 665 2.70 35.78 -12.99
C VAL A 665 3.22 34.38 -12.71
N GLU A 666 2.92 33.44 -13.61
CA GLU A 666 3.52 32.11 -13.55
C GLU A 666 5.03 32.25 -13.76
N ALA A 667 5.82 31.59 -12.91
CA ALA A 667 7.27 31.58 -13.09
C ALA A 667 7.60 30.92 -14.43
N ASP A 668 8.46 31.55 -15.22
CA ASP A 668 8.97 30.93 -16.43
C ASP A 668 9.54 29.55 -16.06
N PRO A 669 9.24 28.48 -16.82
CA PRO A 669 9.75 27.15 -16.54
C PRO A 669 11.26 27.24 -16.42
N VAL A 670 11.80 26.77 -15.29
CA VAL A 670 13.24 26.74 -15.05
C VAL A 670 13.87 26.03 -16.23
N VAL A 671 14.75 26.75 -16.95
CA VAL A 671 15.51 26.17 -18.05
C VAL A 671 16.20 24.93 -17.48
N PRO A 672 15.98 23.73 -18.04
CA PRO A 672 16.60 22.52 -17.53
C PRO A 672 18.09 22.77 -17.38
N ASN A 673 18.65 22.41 -16.22
CA ASN A 673 20.09 22.42 -16.08
C ASN A 673 20.68 21.62 -17.26
N PRO A 674 21.83 22.04 -17.81
CA PRO A 674 22.53 21.25 -18.81
C PRO A 674 22.61 19.81 -18.30
N PRO A 675 22.36 18.79 -19.15
CA PRO A 675 22.42 17.41 -18.72
C PRO A 675 23.75 17.19 -17.99
N VAL A 676 23.66 16.59 -16.80
CA VAL A 676 24.83 16.18 -16.04
C VAL A 676 25.63 15.25 -16.94
N ASP A 677 26.96 15.44 -17.01
CA ASP A 677 27.82 14.49 -17.70
C ASP A 677 27.51 13.08 -17.18
N ALA A 678 27.36 12.11 -18.09
CA ALA A 678 27.10 10.74 -17.69
C ALA A 678 28.18 10.28 -16.69
N GLU A 679 27.79 9.46 -15.70
CA GLU A 679 28.76 8.90 -14.76
C GLU A 679 29.92 8.26 -15.52
N GLN A 680 31.12 8.45 -14.98
CA GLN A 680 32.33 7.87 -15.55
C GLN A 680 32.18 6.36 -15.61
N VAL A 681 31.98 5.82 -16.82
CA VAL A 681 31.94 4.37 -17.04
C VAL A 681 33.34 3.78 -16.89
N SER A 682 33.41 2.50 -16.53
CA SER A 682 34.68 1.78 -16.46
C SER A 682 35.37 1.80 -17.83
N ASP A 683 36.65 2.17 -17.87
CA ASP A 683 37.51 2.07 -19.08
C ASP A 683 37.73 0.61 -19.53
N ILE A 684 37.31 -0.35 -18.70
CA ILE A 684 37.47 -1.80 -18.85
C ILE A 684 36.06 -2.43 -18.86
N GLY A 685 35.68 -3.05 -19.97
CA GLY A 685 34.40 -3.73 -20.16
C GLY A 685 34.53 -5.23 -20.43
N VAL A 686 33.40 -5.91 -20.66
CA VAL A 686 33.36 -7.31 -21.15
C VAL A 686 32.46 -7.37 -22.38
N ARG A 687 32.78 -8.22 -23.36
CA ARG A 687 31.90 -8.39 -24.52
C ARG A 687 30.54 -8.97 -24.12
N THR A 688 29.48 -8.48 -24.75
CA THR A 688 28.14 -9.04 -24.58
C THR A 688 28.00 -10.42 -25.24
N PHE A 689 26.95 -11.15 -24.89
CA PHE A 689 26.69 -12.50 -25.41
C PHE A 689 26.66 -12.55 -26.95
N ASP A 690 26.09 -11.54 -27.61
CA ASP A 690 25.99 -11.51 -29.08
C ASP A 690 27.37 -11.24 -29.71
N GLU A 691 28.19 -10.40 -29.07
CA GLU A 691 29.55 -10.09 -29.53
C GLU A 691 30.50 -11.26 -29.34
N ILE A 692 30.39 -11.99 -28.22
CA ILE A 692 31.14 -13.23 -27.98
C ILE A 692 30.83 -14.24 -29.09
N ASN A 693 29.55 -14.46 -29.39
CA ASN A 693 29.11 -15.41 -30.41
C ASN A 693 29.56 -14.99 -31.83
N ALA A 694 29.43 -13.70 -32.15
CA ALA A 694 29.89 -13.14 -33.42
C ALA A 694 31.42 -13.26 -33.59
N THR A 695 32.19 -13.00 -32.53
CA THR A 695 33.64 -13.10 -32.54
C THR A 695 34.10 -14.54 -32.77
N MET A 696 33.52 -15.51 -32.05
CA MET A 696 33.83 -16.93 -32.26
C MET A 696 33.49 -17.40 -33.67
N SER A 697 32.37 -16.91 -34.23
CA SER A 697 31.99 -17.18 -35.62
C SER A 697 32.99 -16.62 -36.62
N ALA A 698 33.42 -15.37 -36.45
CA ALA A 698 34.38 -14.71 -37.33
C ALA A 698 35.76 -15.39 -37.30
N VAL A 699 36.24 -15.74 -36.11
CA VAL A 699 37.55 -16.38 -35.91
C VAL A 699 37.60 -17.79 -36.51
N THR A 700 36.55 -18.59 -36.29
CA THR A 700 36.53 -19.99 -36.74
C THR A 700 35.99 -20.17 -38.16
N GLY A 701 35.29 -19.16 -38.70
CA GLY A 701 34.57 -19.25 -39.96
C GLY A 701 33.31 -20.13 -39.91
N ILE A 702 32.95 -20.66 -38.73
CA ILE A 702 31.71 -21.42 -38.54
C ILE A 702 30.57 -20.41 -38.33
N PRO A 703 29.47 -20.46 -39.11
CA PRO A 703 28.40 -19.49 -38.99
C PRO A 703 27.65 -19.65 -37.65
N VAL A 704 27.21 -18.54 -37.05
CA VAL A 704 26.34 -18.53 -35.85
C VAL A 704 25.06 -19.35 -36.03
N THR A 705 24.61 -19.55 -37.28
CA THR A 705 23.44 -20.35 -37.65
C THR A 705 23.71 -21.86 -37.71
N ASN A 706 24.95 -22.31 -37.48
CA ASN A 706 25.27 -23.73 -37.36
C ASN A 706 24.41 -24.35 -36.24
N THR A 707 23.73 -25.46 -36.53
CA THR A 707 22.71 -26.02 -35.63
C THR A 707 23.27 -26.42 -34.25
N SER A 708 24.50 -26.96 -34.19
CA SER A 708 25.15 -27.31 -32.92
C SER A 708 25.54 -26.07 -32.11
N VAL A 709 26.10 -25.06 -32.78
CA VAL A 709 26.49 -23.79 -32.17
C VAL A 709 25.26 -23.03 -31.64
N ASN A 710 24.22 -22.87 -32.46
CA ASN A 710 23.02 -22.13 -32.09
C ASN A 710 22.28 -22.76 -30.90
N ALA A 711 22.23 -24.10 -30.84
CA ALA A 711 21.62 -24.80 -29.72
C ALA A 711 22.37 -24.53 -28.40
N ILE A 712 23.71 -24.59 -28.42
CA ILE A 712 24.54 -24.30 -27.24
C ILE A 712 24.44 -22.82 -26.86
N PHE A 713 24.54 -21.91 -27.83
CA PHE A 713 24.38 -20.47 -27.59
C PHE A 713 23.03 -20.15 -26.95
N THR A 714 21.93 -20.70 -27.46
CA THR A 714 20.58 -20.48 -26.90
C THR A 714 20.47 -21.01 -25.47
N SER A 715 21.06 -22.18 -25.19
CA SER A 715 21.05 -22.78 -23.85
C SER A 715 21.82 -21.94 -22.83
N TYR A 716 22.94 -21.33 -23.22
CA TYR A 716 23.84 -20.62 -22.32
C TYR A 716 23.77 -19.08 -22.44
N ARG A 717 22.90 -18.52 -23.30
CA ARG A 717 22.78 -17.06 -23.49
C ARG A 717 22.54 -16.30 -22.20
N ARG A 718 21.73 -16.85 -21.29
CA ARG A 718 21.45 -16.24 -19.96
C ARG A 718 22.64 -16.31 -19.01
N GLN A 719 23.63 -17.15 -19.30
CA GLN A 719 24.87 -17.31 -18.56
C GLN A 719 26.03 -16.59 -19.26
N LEU A 720 25.77 -15.62 -20.12
CA LEU A 720 26.77 -14.76 -20.77
C LEU A 720 26.46 -13.29 -20.45
N PRO A 721 27.47 -12.38 -20.49
CA PRO A 721 27.25 -10.97 -20.16
C PRO A 721 26.20 -10.30 -21.05
N ALA A 722 25.27 -9.57 -20.45
CA ALA A 722 24.24 -8.81 -21.17
C ALA A 722 24.61 -7.34 -21.41
N VAL A 723 25.62 -6.84 -20.68
CA VAL A 723 26.08 -5.45 -20.73
C VAL A 723 27.62 -5.42 -20.74
N GLU A 724 28.19 -4.38 -21.31
CA GLU A 724 29.65 -4.19 -21.43
C GLU A 724 30.31 -3.70 -20.13
N ASN A 725 29.84 -4.16 -18.97
CA ASN A 725 30.34 -3.73 -17.66
C ASN A 725 31.11 -4.86 -16.96
N ILE A 726 32.37 -4.60 -16.61
CA ILE A 726 33.22 -5.54 -15.86
C ILE A 726 32.62 -5.95 -14.49
N GLN A 727 31.87 -5.06 -13.83
CA GLN A 727 31.21 -5.36 -12.55
C GLN A 727 30.06 -6.36 -12.72
N ALA A 728 29.56 -6.54 -13.95
CA ALA A 728 28.56 -7.56 -14.27
C ALA A 728 29.19 -8.93 -14.56
N TYR A 729 30.52 -9.09 -14.48
CA TYR A 729 31.19 -10.37 -14.72
C TYR A 729 30.91 -11.38 -13.59
N LEU A 730 30.43 -12.56 -13.98
CA LEU A 730 30.17 -13.68 -13.07
C LEU A 730 30.98 -14.91 -13.50
N SER A 731 31.32 -15.77 -12.54
CA SER A 731 32.03 -17.04 -12.81
C SER A 731 31.25 -17.97 -13.75
N SER A 732 29.92 -17.87 -13.79
CA SER A 732 29.06 -18.60 -14.73
C SER A 732 29.39 -18.29 -16.20
N HIS A 733 29.87 -17.08 -16.49
CA HIS A 733 30.26 -16.67 -17.84
C HIS A 733 31.43 -17.50 -18.37
N GLN A 734 32.39 -17.88 -17.51
CA GLN A 734 33.54 -18.69 -17.92
C GLN A 734 33.11 -20.06 -18.45
N MET A 735 32.16 -20.69 -17.76
CA MET A 735 31.65 -22.00 -18.18
C MET A 735 30.88 -21.89 -19.50
N ALA A 736 30.00 -20.90 -19.63
CA ALA A 736 29.23 -20.68 -20.85
C ALA A 736 30.14 -20.42 -22.08
N VAL A 737 31.18 -19.60 -21.92
CA VAL A 737 32.16 -19.33 -22.97
C VAL A 737 32.95 -20.59 -23.33
N ALA A 738 33.39 -21.38 -22.34
CA ALA A 738 34.09 -22.63 -22.58
C ALA A 738 33.23 -23.63 -23.38
N GLN A 739 31.94 -23.79 -23.02
CA GLN A 739 31.01 -24.66 -23.75
C GLN A 739 30.80 -24.20 -25.19
N LEU A 740 30.67 -22.88 -25.40
CA LEU A 740 30.51 -22.32 -26.73
C LEU A 740 31.79 -22.49 -27.56
N ALA A 741 32.96 -22.20 -26.99
CA ALA A 741 34.27 -22.37 -27.64
C ALA A 741 34.54 -23.83 -28.03
N MET A 742 34.25 -24.79 -27.14
CA MET A 742 34.36 -26.23 -27.44
C MET A 742 33.49 -26.62 -28.63
N THR A 743 32.26 -26.09 -28.70
CA THR A 743 31.33 -26.39 -29.80
C THR A 743 31.81 -25.79 -31.13
N TYR A 744 32.27 -24.54 -31.12
CA TYR A 744 32.86 -23.91 -32.30
C TYR A 744 34.09 -24.66 -32.82
N CYS A 745 34.99 -25.03 -31.92
CA CYS A 745 36.21 -25.75 -32.24
C CYS A 745 35.96 -27.20 -32.70
N ASP A 746 34.96 -27.87 -32.12
CA ASP A 746 34.50 -29.16 -32.61
C ASP A 746 34.01 -29.06 -34.05
N ARG A 747 33.14 -28.09 -34.35
CA ARG A 747 32.64 -27.86 -35.72
C ARG A 747 33.77 -27.45 -36.67
N LEU A 748 34.71 -26.62 -36.24
CA LEU A 748 35.89 -26.22 -37.02
C LEU A 748 36.69 -27.44 -37.47
N VAL A 749 37.06 -28.32 -36.53
CA VAL A 749 37.87 -29.50 -36.81
C VAL A 749 37.13 -30.52 -37.69
N GLU A 750 35.82 -30.70 -37.50
CA GLU A 750 35.06 -31.69 -38.27
C GLU A 750 34.63 -31.22 -39.66
N THR A 751 34.38 -29.92 -39.85
CA THR A 751 33.77 -29.40 -41.09
C THR A 751 34.73 -28.56 -41.92
N ASN A 752 35.79 -28.00 -41.32
CA ASN A 752 36.76 -27.16 -42.01
C ASN A 752 38.21 -27.49 -41.59
N PRO A 753 38.72 -28.71 -41.86
CA PRO A 753 40.10 -29.07 -41.57
C PRO A 753 41.12 -28.21 -42.35
N GLY A 754 40.69 -27.54 -43.43
CA GLY A 754 41.51 -26.60 -44.20
C GLY A 754 41.95 -25.36 -43.43
N PHE A 755 41.34 -25.08 -42.27
CA PHE A 755 41.82 -24.10 -41.31
C PHE A 755 43.24 -24.43 -40.79
N PHE A 756 43.62 -25.70 -40.79
CA PHE A 756 44.93 -26.20 -40.38
C PHE A 756 45.71 -26.78 -41.57
N PRO A 757 46.14 -25.95 -42.54
CA PRO A 757 46.60 -26.43 -43.86
C PRO A 757 47.87 -27.29 -43.79
N ALA A 758 48.68 -27.12 -42.75
CA ALA A 758 49.94 -27.85 -42.55
C ALA A 758 49.83 -29.02 -41.57
N PHE A 759 48.65 -29.29 -41.00
CA PHE A 759 48.45 -30.36 -40.02
C PHE A 759 47.84 -31.62 -40.65
N ASN A 760 48.41 -32.78 -40.35
CA ASN A 760 47.93 -34.06 -40.90
C ASN A 760 47.09 -34.84 -39.88
N PHE A 761 45.77 -34.74 -39.98
CA PHE A 761 44.81 -35.44 -39.11
C PHE A 761 44.80 -36.97 -39.26
N SER A 762 45.46 -37.53 -40.29
CA SER A 762 45.55 -38.98 -40.50
C SER A 762 46.69 -39.62 -39.70
N LEU A 763 47.48 -38.83 -38.98
CA LEU A 763 48.54 -39.32 -38.10
C LEU A 763 48.02 -39.44 -36.67
N THR A 764 48.65 -40.33 -35.90
CA THR A 764 48.39 -40.49 -34.47
C THR A 764 49.08 -39.37 -33.66
N PRO A 765 48.62 -39.05 -32.43
CA PRO A 765 49.14 -37.93 -31.67
C PRO A 765 50.66 -37.89 -31.51
N SER A 766 51.30 -39.06 -31.29
CA SER A 766 52.75 -39.21 -31.13
C SER A 766 53.56 -38.66 -32.30
N THR A 767 52.99 -38.65 -33.51
CA THR A 767 53.65 -38.19 -34.73
C THR A 767 53.09 -36.83 -35.19
N ALA A 768 51.78 -36.63 -35.08
CA ALA A 768 51.09 -35.42 -35.51
C ALA A 768 51.57 -34.16 -34.76
N PHE A 769 51.82 -34.28 -33.45
CA PHE A 769 52.24 -33.17 -32.59
C PHE A 769 53.77 -33.04 -32.43
N SER A 770 54.55 -33.66 -33.31
CA SER A 770 55.99 -33.37 -33.43
C SER A 770 56.26 -31.94 -33.93
N SER A 771 55.25 -31.29 -34.54
CA SER A 771 55.26 -29.91 -35.00
C SER A 771 53.94 -29.20 -34.60
N PRO A 772 53.74 -28.87 -33.31
CA PRO A 772 52.49 -28.29 -32.80
C PRO A 772 52.17 -26.93 -33.42
N ASP A 773 53.18 -26.22 -33.93
CA ASP A 773 53.04 -24.96 -34.67
C ASP A 773 52.09 -25.05 -35.88
N SER A 774 51.92 -26.23 -36.48
CA SER A 774 50.98 -26.45 -37.58
C SER A 774 49.50 -26.30 -37.16
N VAL A 775 49.21 -26.43 -35.86
CA VAL A 775 47.90 -26.17 -35.23
C VAL A 775 47.86 -24.76 -34.63
N LEU A 776 48.94 -24.36 -33.95
CA LEU A 776 48.97 -23.09 -33.21
C LEU A 776 49.07 -21.84 -34.10
N ASN A 777 49.83 -21.88 -35.20
CA ASN A 777 49.99 -20.70 -36.06
C ASN A 777 48.67 -20.21 -36.66
N PRO A 778 47.83 -21.07 -37.27
CA PRO A 778 46.53 -20.63 -37.79
C PRO A 778 45.59 -20.11 -36.70
N LEU A 779 45.55 -20.78 -35.54
CA LEU A 779 44.72 -20.37 -34.40
C LEU A 779 45.11 -19.00 -33.88
N LEU A 780 46.39 -18.79 -33.57
CA LEU A 780 46.84 -17.52 -33.00
C LEU A 780 46.76 -16.38 -34.01
N THR A 781 46.97 -16.66 -35.30
CA THR A 781 46.78 -15.65 -36.36
C THR A 781 45.33 -15.17 -36.41
N ALA A 782 44.37 -16.10 -36.38
CA ALA A 782 42.95 -15.77 -36.42
C ALA A 782 42.45 -15.14 -35.10
N ILE A 783 42.90 -15.65 -33.96
CA ILE A 783 42.40 -15.28 -32.63
C ILE A 783 43.01 -13.98 -32.11
N MET A 784 44.33 -13.82 -32.23
CA MET A 784 45.05 -12.61 -31.78
C MET A 784 45.12 -11.55 -32.88
N ASN A 785 44.41 -11.78 -34.00
CA ASN A 785 44.37 -10.92 -35.19
C ASN A 785 45.78 -10.48 -35.65
N ILE A 786 46.70 -11.45 -35.74
CA ILE A 786 48.12 -11.16 -36.03
C ILE A 786 48.27 -10.89 -37.52
N ASP A 787 48.61 -9.65 -37.86
CA ASP A 787 49.11 -9.30 -39.18
C ASP A 787 50.59 -9.70 -39.29
N THR A 788 50.82 -10.88 -39.86
CA THR A 788 52.17 -11.41 -40.13
C THR A 788 52.92 -10.61 -41.20
N SER A 789 52.22 -9.78 -41.98
CA SER A 789 52.80 -8.94 -43.04
C SER A 789 53.14 -7.53 -42.56
N VAL A 790 52.40 -7.00 -41.58
CA VAL A 790 52.60 -5.68 -40.99
C VAL A 790 52.52 -5.75 -39.46
N PRO A 791 53.61 -6.16 -38.77
CA PRO A 791 53.60 -6.35 -37.32
C PRO A 791 53.19 -5.11 -36.50
N SER A 792 53.34 -3.90 -37.06
CA SER A 792 52.92 -2.65 -36.43
C SER A 792 51.40 -2.45 -36.36
N LYS A 793 50.61 -3.29 -37.04
CA LYS A 793 49.15 -3.30 -36.91
C LYS A 793 48.64 -4.23 -35.80
N ASN A 794 49.51 -5.02 -35.20
CA ASN A 794 49.15 -5.87 -34.07
C ASN A 794 48.89 -5.00 -32.83
N LEU A 795 48.02 -5.48 -31.94
CA LEU A 795 47.71 -4.78 -30.69
C LEU A 795 48.99 -4.55 -29.88
N ALA A 796 49.18 -3.32 -29.39
CA ALA A 796 50.33 -2.95 -28.56
C ALA A 796 50.26 -3.56 -27.14
N THR A 797 49.04 -3.92 -26.69
CA THR A 797 48.73 -4.41 -25.35
C THR A 797 48.04 -5.78 -25.41
N GLN A 798 48.76 -6.81 -25.87
CA GLN A 798 48.32 -8.21 -25.81
C GLN A 798 49.49 -9.13 -25.45
N PRO A 799 49.25 -10.35 -24.93
CA PRO A 799 50.31 -11.32 -24.67
C PRO A 799 51.16 -11.59 -25.92
N GLY A 800 52.46 -11.80 -25.73
CA GLY A 800 53.36 -12.18 -26.82
C GLY A 800 52.97 -13.55 -27.41
N VAL A 801 52.98 -13.68 -28.73
CA VAL A 801 52.61 -14.93 -29.44
C VAL A 801 53.47 -16.11 -28.98
N SER A 802 54.75 -15.89 -28.72
CA SER A 802 55.67 -16.91 -28.19
C SER A 802 55.27 -17.38 -26.78
N VAL A 803 54.79 -16.47 -25.93
CA VAL A 803 54.33 -16.79 -24.58
C VAL A 803 53.11 -17.71 -24.64
N VAL A 804 52.10 -17.33 -25.44
CA VAL A 804 50.88 -18.15 -25.61
C VAL A 804 51.20 -19.51 -26.22
N LYS A 805 52.11 -19.58 -27.21
CA LYS A 805 52.56 -20.85 -27.78
C LYS A 805 53.24 -21.76 -26.76
N ASN A 806 54.08 -21.19 -25.90
CA ASN A 806 54.78 -21.95 -24.88
C ASN A 806 53.80 -22.52 -23.85
N MET A 807 52.80 -21.74 -23.41
CA MET A 807 51.72 -22.23 -22.52
C MET A 807 50.93 -23.40 -23.13
N LEU A 808 50.79 -23.44 -24.46
CA LEU A 808 49.99 -24.46 -25.15
C LEU A 808 50.78 -25.69 -25.59
N SER A 809 52.08 -25.58 -25.85
CA SER A 809 52.85 -26.65 -26.52
C SER A 809 54.29 -26.88 -26.06
N SER A 810 54.79 -26.12 -25.08
CA SER A 810 56.14 -26.35 -24.57
C SER A 810 56.30 -27.77 -24.01
N ASN A 811 57.39 -28.42 -24.38
CA ASN A 811 57.81 -29.70 -23.79
C ASN A 811 58.55 -29.52 -22.45
N SER A 812 58.80 -28.28 -22.02
CA SER A 812 59.32 -27.97 -20.69
C SER A 812 58.17 -27.56 -19.76
N VAL A 813 58.35 -27.83 -18.47
CA VAL A 813 57.49 -27.25 -17.42
C VAL A 813 57.46 -25.72 -17.59
N GLN A 814 56.26 -25.15 -17.48
CA GLN A 814 55.97 -23.73 -17.58
C GLN A 814 55.68 -23.19 -16.19
N ASP A 815 56.05 -21.94 -15.93
CA ASP A 815 55.77 -21.23 -14.68
C ASP A 815 54.74 -20.13 -14.96
N LEU A 816 53.69 -20.06 -14.15
CA LEU A 816 52.62 -19.05 -14.25
C LEU A 816 53.02 -17.71 -13.62
N GLU A 817 53.95 -17.72 -12.66
CA GLU A 817 54.42 -16.53 -11.97
C GLU A 817 55.88 -16.29 -12.36
N ASP A 818 56.21 -15.19 -13.02
CA ASP A 818 57.60 -14.82 -13.36
C ASP A 818 58.41 -14.39 -12.10
N ASN A 819 58.25 -15.10 -10.98
CA ASN A 819 58.73 -14.78 -9.64
C ASN A 819 59.90 -15.69 -9.23
N THR A 820 61.02 -15.08 -8.90
CA THR A 820 62.21 -15.71 -8.33
C THR A 820 62.04 -16.14 -6.84
N GLY A 821 60.81 -16.44 -6.41
CA GLY A 821 60.42 -16.79 -5.03
C GLY A 821 59.93 -18.24 -4.88
N SER A 822 59.99 -18.79 -3.66
CA SER A 822 60.05 -20.24 -3.37
C SER A 822 58.77 -21.09 -3.55
N THR A 823 57.81 -20.69 -4.40
CA THR A 823 56.65 -21.52 -4.76
C THR A 823 56.34 -21.27 -6.24
N SER A 824 56.91 -22.09 -7.13
CA SER A 824 56.58 -22.01 -8.57
C SER A 824 55.31 -22.82 -8.84
N ASP A 825 54.35 -22.21 -9.51
CA ASP A 825 53.15 -22.89 -10.00
C ASP A 825 53.47 -23.54 -11.35
N ASP A 826 54.26 -24.60 -11.25
CA ASP A 826 54.78 -25.38 -12.37
C ASP A 826 53.66 -26.20 -13.03
N PHE A 827 53.44 -25.99 -14.34
CA PHE A 827 52.47 -26.76 -15.13
C PHE A 827 53.06 -27.30 -16.43
N ASN A 828 52.54 -28.43 -16.91
CA ASN A 828 52.84 -28.92 -18.25
C ASN A 828 51.89 -28.27 -19.26
N SER A 829 52.41 -27.90 -20.44
CA SER A 829 51.59 -27.28 -21.48
C SER A 829 50.47 -28.22 -21.96
N LEU A 830 49.36 -27.66 -22.45
CA LEU A 830 48.16 -28.45 -22.81
C LEU A 830 48.45 -29.57 -23.82
N ILE A 831 49.14 -29.28 -24.93
CA ILE A 831 49.45 -30.28 -25.96
C ILE A 831 50.43 -31.32 -25.41
N ASP A 832 51.44 -30.92 -24.64
CA ASP A 832 52.37 -31.86 -24.02
C ASP A 832 51.60 -32.80 -23.07
N CYS A 833 50.77 -32.23 -22.20
CA CYS A 833 49.91 -32.94 -21.27
C CYS A 833 49.01 -33.96 -21.97
N MET A 834 48.34 -33.56 -23.05
CA MET A 834 47.40 -34.41 -23.78
C MET A 834 48.05 -35.47 -24.67
N THR A 835 49.36 -35.38 -24.96
CA THR A 835 50.10 -36.28 -25.87
C THR A 835 51.18 -37.13 -25.19
N ARG A 836 51.43 -36.92 -23.89
CA ARG A 836 52.48 -37.59 -23.11
C ARG A 836 52.34 -39.10 -23.09
N CYS A 837 51.14 -39.61 -22.85
CA CYS A 837 50.90 -41.05 -22.81
C CYS A 837 51.17 -41.72 -24.16
N GLU A 838 50.81 -41.06 -25.26
CA GLU A 838 51.07 -41.52 -26.61
C GLU A 838 52.57 -41.50 -26.97
N ARG A 839 53.39 -40.76 -26.20
CA ARG A 839 54.87 -40.71 -26.30
C ARG A 839 55.57 -41.66 -25.32
N GLY A 840 54.83 -42.47 -24.56
CA GLY A 840 55.39 -43.40 -23.58
C GLY A 840 55.90 -42.73 -22.30
N LEU A 841 55.42 -41.52 -22.00
CA LEU A 841 55.69 -40.78 -20.77
C LEU A 841 54.53 -40.96 -19.79
N ASN A 842 54.73 -40.68 -18.50
CA ASN A 842 53.68 -40.78 -17.46
C ASN A 842 52.57 -39.73 -17.68
N GLU A 843 51.39 -39.99 -17.09
CA GLU A 843 50.27 -39.04 -17.13
C GLU A 843 50.68 -37.68 -16.55
N CYS A 844 50.04 -36.65 -17.08
CA CYS A 844 50.30 -35.28 -16.73
C CYS A 844 49.42 -34.85 -15.54
N SER A 845 50.03 -34.31 -14.49
CA SER A 845 49.34 -33.42 -13.54
C SER A 845 49.44 -31.98 -14.04
N ILE A 846 48.34 -31.23 -13.93
CA ILE A 846 48.28 -29.79 -14.23
C ILE A 846 49.08 -28.99 -13.18
N TYR A 847 49.34 -29.57 -11.99
CA TYR A 847 50.21 -29.04 -10.95
C TYR A 847 51.38 -30.01 -10.68
N VAL A 848 52.61 -29.56 -10.88
CA VAL A 848 53.82 -30.35 -10.57
C VAL A 848 54.26 -30.06 -9.14
N ASP A 849 53.75 -30.81 -8.15
CA ASP A 849 54.38 -30.81 -6.82
C ASP A 849 55.73 -31.55 -6.93
N THR A 850 56.82 -30.78 -6.99
CA THR A 850 58.19 -31.33 -7.06
C THR A 850 58.58 -32.12 -5.82
N ALA A 851 57.82 -32.06 -4.72
CA ALA A 851 58.12 -32.77 -3.48
C ALA A 851 57.61 -34.23 -3.44
N ASN A 852 56.57 -34.57 -4.21
CA ASN A 852 55.97 -35.90 -4.22
C ASN A 852 55.84 -36.37 -5.66
N GLY A 853 56.85 -37.10 -6.17
CA GLY A 853 56.91 -37.58 -7.55
C GLY A 853 55.62 -38.27 -8.01
N ASP A 854 54.73 -37.51 -8.63
CA ASP A 854 53.42 -37.97 -9.05
C ASP A 854 53.54 -38.61 -10.44
N THR A 855 53.89 -39.89 -10.43
CA THR A 855 53.97 -40.71 -11.64
C THR A 855 52.77 -41.65 -11.69
N ALA A 856 51.59 -41.13 -12.03
CA ALA A 856 50.52 -41.99 -12.50
C ALA A 856 50.96 -42.59 -13.85
N ALA A 857 51.22 -43.90 -13.86
CA ALA A 857 51.50 -44.62 -15.10
C ALA A 857 50.24 -44.58 -15.96
N CYS A 858 50.37 -44.24 -17.25
CA CYS A 858 49.25 -44.25 -18.19
C CYS A 858 48.51 -45.57 -18.09
N THR A 859 47.33 -45.56 -17.48
CA THR A 859 46.65 -46.80 -17.13
C THR A 859 46.15 -47.42 -18.43
N GLY A 860 46.70 -48.60 -18.76
CA GLY A 860 46.47 -49.28 -20.02
C GLY A 860 45.00 -49.66 -20.18
N GLY A 861 44.24 -48.83 -20.89
CA GLY A 861 42.83 -49.08 -21.18
C GLY A 861 42.15 -48.04 -22.06
N GLU A 862 42.38 -46.72 -21.85
CA GLU A 862 41.53 -45.69 -22.48
C GLU A 862 42.24 -44.61 -23.30
N ILE A 863 43.58 -44.55 -23.34
CA ILE A 863 44.30 -43.61 -24.22
C ILE A 863 44.68 -44.33 -25.53
N GLN A 864 43.74 -44.36 -26.47
CA GLN A 864 43.93 -44.95 -27.80
C GLN A 864 44.76 -43.99 -28.67
N ASN A 865 46.03 -44.34 -28.99
CA ASN A 865 46.91 -43.61 -29.93
C ASN A 865 46.36 -43.69 -31.37
N THR A 866 45.24 -43.00 -31.61
CA THR A 866 44.41 -43.09 -32.81
C THR A 866 44.27 -41.71 -33.44
N THR A 867 43.89 -41.69 -34.73
CA THR A 867 43.59 -40.44 -35.44
C THR A 867 42.38 -39.69 -34.84
N VAL A 868 41.48 -40.40 -34.14
CA VAL A 868 40.38 -39.80 -33.37
C VAL A 868 40.91 -38.97 -32.21
N ARG A 869 41.90 -39.48 -31.48
CA ARG A 869 42.57 -38.75 -30.40
C ARG A 869 43.29 -37.51 -30.93
N THR A 870 43.92 -37.59 -32.10
CA THR A 870 44.53 -36.42 -32.77
C THR A 870 43.53 -35.28 -32.94
N LYS A 871 42.32 -35.57 -33.44
CA LYS A 871 41.25 -34.57 -33.56
C LYS A 871 40.83 -33.99 -32.20
N GLN A 872 40.72 -34.81 -31.16
CA GLN A 872 40.36 -34.35 -29.81
C GLN A 872 41.39 -33.37 -29.24
N VAL A 873 42.69 -33.63 -29.43
CA VAL A 873 43.76 -32.73 -28.99
C VAL A 873 43.68 -31.39 -29.73
N VAL A 874 43.41 -31.39 -31.04
CA VAL A 874 43.21 -30.14 -31.80
C VAL A 874 41.97 -29.37 -31.32
N LYS A 875 40.86 -30.06 -31.06
CA LYS A 875 39.62 -29.44 -30.54
C LYS A 875 39.85 -28.78 -29.18
N ALA A 876 40.49 -29.49 -28.25
CA ALA A 876 40.82 -28.97 -26.93
C ALA A 876 41.78 -27.78 -26.99
N THR A 877 42.82 -27.88 -27.84
CA THR A 877 43.74 -26.77 -28.09
C THR A 877 43.00 -25.55 -28.61
N CYS A 878 42.19 -25.71 -29.66
CA CYS A 878 41.38 -24.62 -30.20
C CYS A 878 40.46 -24.00 -29.14
N ALA A 879 39.77 -24.83 -28.35
CA ALA A 879 38.83 -24.35 -27.34
C ALA A 879 39.52 -23.55 -26.23
N ALA A 880 40.71 -23.98 -25.80
CA ALA A 880 41.52 -23.27 -24.82
C ALA A 880 41.93 -21.88 -25.31
N VAL A 881 42.35 -21.76 -26.58
CA VAL A 881 42.71 -20.45 -27.16
C VAL A 881 41.47 -19.58 -27.35
N LEU A 882 40.42 -20.13 -27.97
CA LEU A 882 39.20 -19.39 -28.34
C LEU A 882 38.40 -18.93 -27.12
N GLY A 883 38.28 -19.77 -26.09
CA GLY A 883 37.54 -19.43 -24.87
C GLY A 883 38.23 -18.34 -24.05
N SER A 884 39.57 -18.31 -24.06
CA SER A 884 40.36 -17.34 -23.29
C SER A 884 40.42 -15.97 -23.96
N SER A 885 40.51 -15.93 -25.30
CA SER A 885 40.66 -14.69 -26.06
C SER A 885 39.38 -13.89 -26.23
N VAL A 886 38.23 -14.57 -26.28
CA VAL A 886 36.94 -13.91 -26.55
C VAL A 886 36.33 -13.32 -25.26
N MET A 887 36.83 -13.71 -24.08
CA MET A 887 36.54 -13.04 -22.81
C MET A 887 37.39 -11.78 -22.56
N LEU A 888 38.35 -11.45 -23.43
CA LEU A 888 39.28 -10.36 -23.16
C LEU A 888 38.53 -9.04 -23.03
N VAL A 889 38.75 -8.42 -21.87
CA VAL A 889 38.40 -7.06 -21.49
C VAL A 889 38.34 -6.15 -22.72
N GLN A 890 37.21 -5.48 -22.89
CA GLN A 890 37.03 -4.43 -23.90
C GLN A 890 37.65 -3.13 -23.42
#